data_AF-A0A7R9G3D9-F1
#
_entry.id   AF-A0A7R9G3D9-F1
#
_cell.length_a   1.000
_cell.length_b   1.000
_cell.length_c   1.000
_cell.angle_alpha   90.00
_cell.angle_beta   90.00
_cell.angle_gamma   90.00
#
_symmetry.space_group_name_H-M   'P 1'
#
loop_
_entity.id
_entity.type
_entity.pdbx_description
1 polymer ?
#
loop_
_entity_poly.entity_id
_entity_poly.type
_entity_poly.pdbx_seq_one_letter_code
_entity_poly.pdbx_strand_id
1 'polypeptide(L)'
;MVPPPGMAPPPGMAPPPGMTPPPGMAPPPGMGPPPRIGPPLGTSPMPGMGLPPRMGPPPRMVQPPSMNAPPSSAGVMNHQLASHPMSSTEAHQVQVNEVPEEFQFDPVSKTYGDPTRRPEIQSSTIEFIAPSEYMLRPPQPAVYLFLLDVSRNALECGYLSIVTEMLLNKLDKLPGDGRTQIGFLTYNSSVHFYNLADCLTQPQQMIVADTEDIFLPCPDNLLVNLSECQKLVRELLVQIPIKFIGSHDTNSALGPALQAAYKLVAPTGGRVTVFQSCLPNIGPGSLTPREDTSLKAQHLNPATDFYKRLALDCSGQQVAVDLFLVNSQYCDLATLSGVSRFSGGCIYYFPSFHASNTLHSQSLERTFERYLTRKVGFEAVLRIRCSRGLTIHTFHGNFFVRSTDLLSLPNVNPDAGFGMQVAIEENLTDVQNVCFQAALLYTSSKGERRIRVHTLCLPVSATLSDILYSADQQCIIGLLAKMGVDRSHQSSLSDAKDAFINVAIDVLSAFKLTQNVGPFSGLMAPHNLSLLPLYILALLKYVAFRPGSNTRLDDRLFAMCQMKSLPLTLAIQCIFPDLYPVHNLDSQPVMQVDGDLIPMPPRLHLSSEKLELTGAFLLDAGDSMMLLIGCNISADFCSSVLGVPSFSNIPEEMYELPETESPKSIKLLKFIRYLQAEKPFDANIQVIKGDSHHRTKFIEKLLEDRSESTLSYYEFLQHIKANIK
;
A
#
# COMPACT_ATOMS: atom_id res chain seq x y z
N MET A 1 49.36 41.32 -22.14
CA MET A 1 50.14 42.33 -21.40
C MET A 1 50.76 41.63 -20.21
N VAL A 2 52.09 41.68 -20.09
CA VAL A 2 52.85 40.98 -19.05
C VAL A 2 52.87 41.86 -17.78
N PRO A 3 52.56 41.33 -16.57
CA PRO A 3 52.67 42.09 -15.34
C PRO A 3 54.14 42.15 -14.86
N PRO A 4 54.57 43.24 -14.19
CA PRO A 4 55.93 43.44 -13.73
C PRO A 4 56.27 42.55 -12.50
N PRO A 5 57.56 42.30 -12.21
CA PRO A 5 57.97 41.32 -11.22
C PRO A 5 57.84 41.84 -9.79
N GLY A 6 57.30 41.03 -8.88
CA GLY A 6 57.41 41.25 -7.43
C GLY A 6 56.14 41.21 -6.58
N MET A 7 55.03 40.61 -7.03
CA MET A 7 53.86 40.38 -6.17
C MET A 7 53.30 38.97 -6.35
N ALA A 8 53.18 38.22 -5.25
CA ALA A 8 52.54 36.90 -5.20
C ALA A 8 51.02 37.04 -4.95
N PRO A 9 50.17 36.20 -5.56
CA PRO A 9 48.75 36.18 -5.27
C PRO A 9 48.47 35.47 -3.93
N PRO A 10 47.40 35.86 -3.19
CA PRO A 10 47.03 35.22 -1.94
C PRO A 10 46.47 33.80 -2.17
N PRO A 11 46.59 32.90 -1.17
CA PRO A 11 46.13 31.51 -1.30
C PRO A 11 44.60 31.43 -1.36
N GLY A 12 44.05 30.71 -2.35
CA GLY A 12 42.63 30.34 -2.37
C GLY A 12 41.77 30.83 -3.54
N MET A 13 42.31 31.11 -4.72
CA MET A 13 41.48 31.32 -5.93
C MET A 13 41.95 30.45 -7.10
N ALA A 14 41.07 29.58 -7.60
CA ALA A 14 41.26 28.84 -8.84
C ALA A 14 40.80 29.69 -10.05
N PRO A 15 41.41 29.54 -11.24
CA PRO A 15 40.94 30.20 -12.47
C PRO A 15 39.61 29.60 -12.98
N PRO A 16 38.83 30.34 -13.78
CA PRO A 16 37.58 29.85 -14.37
C PRO A 16 37.79 28.70 -15.39
N PRO A 17 36.76 27.88 -15.67
CA PRO A 17 36.87 26.71 -16.56
C PRO A 17 37.08 27.12 -18.03
N GLY A 18 38.05 26.51 -18.72
CA GLY A 18 38.17 26.64 -20.18
C GLY A 18 39.57 26.63 -20.81
N MET A 19 40.66 26.34 -20.09
CA MET A 19 42.00 26.27 -20.67
C MET A 19 42.70 24.94 -20.38
N THR A 20 43.11 24.23 -21.43
CA THR A 20 43.88 22.98 -21.39
C THR A 20 45.39 23.24 -21.34
N PRO A 21 46.18 22.50 -20.54
CA PRO A 21 47.64 22.56 -20.60
C PRO A 21 48.20 21.80 -21.83
N PRO A 22 49.32 22.27 -22.43
CA PRO A 22 49.92 21.63 -23.61
C PRO A 22 50.69 20.33 -23.29
N PRO A 23 50.89 19.46 -24.29
CA PRO A 23 51.38 18.09 -24.10
C PRO A 23 52.91 18.03 -23.92
N GLY A 24 53.37 17.21 -22.97
CA GLY A 24 54.76 16.78 -22.87
C GLY A 24 55.49 17.20 -21.59
N MET A 25 55.15 16.59 -20.46
CA MET A 25 56.07 16.45 -19.31
C MET A 25 55.79 15.12 -18.59
N ALA A 26 56.83 14.27 -18.52
CA ALA A 26 56.81 12.98 -17.84
C ALA A 26 57.13 13.14 -16.33
N PRO A 27 56.63 12.24 -15.46
CA PRO A 27 56.90 12.28 -14.03
C PRO A 27 58.27 11.67 -13.67
N PRO A 28 58.97 12.14 -12.61
CA PRO A 28 60.19 11.51 -12.13
C PRO A 28 59.93 10.24 -11.29
N PRO A 29 60.88 9.29 -11.23
CA PRO A 29 60.66 7.93 -10.77
C PRO A 29 61.02 7.69 -9.29
N GLY A 30 60.30 6.74 -8.67
CA GLY A 30 60.82 5.90 -7.59
C GLY A 30 60.41 6.27 -6.17
N MET A 31 59.36 5.62 -5.66
CA MET A 31 59.24 5.08 -4.30
C MET A 31 57.94 4.26 -4.21
N GLY A 32 58.08 2.93 -4.15
CA GLY A 32 56.95 1.99 -4.06
C GLY A 32 56.62 1.62 -2.60
N PRO A 33 55.36 1.30 -2.28
CA PRO A 33 54.97 0.64 -1.03
C PRO A 33 54.85 -0.90 -1.18
N PRO A 34 54.85 -1.66 -0.05
CA PRO A 34 55.21 -3.08 0.03
C PRO A 34 54.08 -4.06 -0.35
N PRO A 35 54.37 -5.37 -0.52
CA PRO A 35 53.41 -6.35 -1.03
C PRO A 35 52.42 -6.78 0.06
N ARG A 36 51.12 -6.76 -0.24
CA ARG A 36 50.10 -7.46 0.54
C ARG A 36 49.46 -8.57 -0.27
N ILE A 37 49.98 -9.78 -0.03
CA ILE A 37 49.26 -11.04 0.23
C ILE A 37 47.76 -11.02 -0.12
N GLY A 38 47.36 -11.66 -1.21
CA GLY A 38 46.10 -12.44 -1.27
C GLY A 38 46.36 -13.84 -0.67
N PRO A 39 45.37 -14.68 -0.29
CA PRO A 39 44.15 -15.02 -1.06
C PRO A 39 42.91 -15.26 -0.11
N PRO A 40 41.78 -15.94 -0.47
CA PRO A 40 41.43 -16.59 -1.73
C PRO A 40 40.05 -16.27 -2.35
N LEU A 41 39.96 -16.64 -3.62
CA LEU A 41 38.75 -16.95 -4.37
C LEU A 41 37.85 -17.93 -3.60
N GLY A 42 36.55 -17.63 -3.57
CA GLY A 42 35.52 -18.63 -3.28
C GLY A 42 34.51 -18.23 -2.21
N THR A 43 33.66 -17.24 -2.48
CA THR A 43 32.28 -17.21 -1.94
C THR A 43 31.38 -16.52 -2.95
N SER A 44 30.68 -17.33 -3.74
CA SER A 44 29.55 -16.90 -4.56
C SER A 44 28.47 -16.30 -3.65
N PRO A 45 27.86 -15.14 -3.95
CA PRO A 45 26.58 -14.80 -3.34
C PRO A 45 25.53 -15.78 -3.90
N MET A 46 24.88 -16.52 -3.03
CA MET A 46 23.77 -17.39 -3.41
C MET A 46 22.65 -16.56 -4.05
N PRO A 47 22.08 -16.97 -5.19
CA PRO A 47 20.89 -16.36 -5.75
C PRO A 47 19.66 -16.78 -4.92
N GLY A 48 18.82 -15.80 -4.55
CA GLY A 48 17.52 -16.06 -3.94
C GLY A 48 17.54 -16.13 -2.42
N MET A 49 17.47 -14.96 -1.77
CA MET A 49 16.72 -14.87 -0.52
C MET A 49 15.41 -14.16 -0.84
N GLY A 50 14.33 -14.95 -0.87
CA GLY A 50 13.00 -14.41 -0.63
C GLY A 50 13.00 -13.68 0.72
N LEU A 51 12.18 -12.64 0.81
CA LEU A 51 11.89 -11.95 2.08
C LEU A 51 11.59 -13.00 3.16
N PRO A 52 12.22 -12.95 4.34
CA PRO A 52 11.81 -13.83 5.42
C PRO A 52 10.38 -13.45 5.83
N PRO A 53 9.38 -14.35 5.74
CA PRO A 53 8.13 -14.16 6.45
C PRO A 53 8.45 -14.30 7.94
N ARG A 54 7.87 -13.41 8.75
CA ARG A 54 8.02 -13.29 10.22
C ARG A 54 9.26 -12.52 10.68
N MET A 55 9.19 -11.19 10.59
CA MET A 55 9.75 -10.39 11.68
C MET A 55 8.93 -10.66 12.95
N GLY A 56 9.60 -11.00 14.06
CA GLY A 56 8.97 -11.02 15.38
C GLY A 56 8.34 -9.66 15.71
N PRO A 57 7.37 -9.58 16.63
CA PRO A 57 6.79 -8.30 17.02
C PRO A 57 7.90 -7.36 17.53
N PRO A 58 7.87 -6.06 17.19
CA PRO A 58 8.90 -5.14 17.65
C PRO A 58 8.97 -5.17 19.18
N PRO A 59 10.17 -5.09 19.78
CA PRO A 59 10.32 -5.07 21.23
C PRO A 59 9.50 -3.91 21.81
N ARG A 60 8.72 -4.21 22.85
CA ARG A 60 7.92 -3.21 23.58
C ARG A 60 8.71 -2.72 24.78
N MET A 61 8.82 -1.40 24.93
CA MET A 61 9.41 -0.79 26.11
C MET A 61 8.35 -0.14 27.01
N VAL A 62 8.59 -0.19 28.32
CA VAL A 62 7.88 0.63 29.32
C VAL A 62 8.35 2.08 29.20
N GLN A 63 7.56 3.05 29.69
CA GLN A 63 7.83 4.49 29.65
C GLN A 63 9.34 4.83 29.66
N PRO A 64 9.85 5.50 28.62
CA PRO A 64 11.24 5.93 28.64
C PRO A 64 11.43 6.97 29.74
N PRO A 65 12.52 6.90 30.52
CA PRO A 65 12.95 8.01 31.34
C PRO A 65 13.43 9.13 30.39
N SER A 66 12.81 10.31 30.50
CA SER A 66 13.03 11.54 29.70
C SER A 66 13.44 11.36 28.21
N MET A 67 12.52 11.55 27.26
CA MET A 67 12.87 11.60 25.84
C MET A 67 13.67 12.87 25.51
N ASN A 68 14.99 12.81 25.65
CA ASN A 68 15.87 13.88 25.18
C ASN A 68 15.98 13.83 23.65
N ALA A 69 15.09 14.57 22.99
CA ALA A 69 15.19 14.87 21.57
C ALA A 69 16.21 16.03 21.36
N PRO A 70 17.10 15.98 20.36
CA PRO A 70 18.03 17.08 20.08
C PRO A 70 17.27 18.38 19.85
N PRO A 71 17.69 19.53 20.42
CA PRO A 71 16.91 20.77 20.43
C PRO A 71 16.76 21.44 19.06
N SER A 72 17.45 20.97 18.01
CA SER A 72 17.34 21.50 16.64
C SER A 72 16.90 20.46 15.60
N SER A 73 16.94 19.17 15.95
CA SER A 73 16.51 18.05 15.11
C SER A 73 15.95 16.96 16.00
N ALA A 74 14.65 17.01 16.31
CA ALA A 74 14.02 16.11 17.28
C ALA A 74 13.93 14.63 16.82
N GLY A 75 15.06 14.01 16.45
CA GLY A 75 15.19 12.59 16.16
C GLY A 75 15.10 11.77 17.45
N VAL A 76 14.49 10.59 17.36
CA VAL A 76 14.39 9.64 18.48
C VAL A 76 15.68 8.83 18.54
N MET A 77 16.19 8.60 19.75
CA MET A 77 17.48 7.93 19.99
C MET A 77 17.49 6.49 19.42
N ASN A 78 18.57 6.11 18.72
CA ASN A 78 18.80 4.74 18.19
C ASN A 78 20.32 4.43 18.10
N HIS A 79 20.72 3.19 17.72
CA HIS A 79 22.08 2.62 17.64
C HIS A 79 23.21 3.59 17.33
N GLN A 80 22.99 4.46 16.33
CA GLN A 80 24.02 5.33 15.78
C GLN A 80 24.20 6.63 16.57
N LEU A 81 23.27 7.01 17.44
CA LEU A 81 23.48 8.10 18.40
C LEU A 81 24.36 7.67 19.60
N ALA A 82 24.56 6.36 19.79
CA ALA A 82 25.18 5.80 21.00
C ALA A 82 26.63 5.31 20.82
N SER A 83 27.24 5.38 19.63
CA SER A 83 28.53 4.70 19.41
C SER A 83 29.46 5.38 18.39
N HIS A 84 30.06 6.52 18.76
CA HIS A 84 31.35 6.93 18.17
C HIS A 84 32.30 7.53 19.23
N PRO A 85 33.44 6.87 19.54
CA PRO A 85 34.57 7.56 20.12
C PRO A 85 35.26 8.34 19.00
N MET A 86 35.06 9.66 18.97
CA MET A 86 35.63 10.53 17.92
C MET A 86 37.11 10.80 18.18
N SER A 87 37.97 10.49 17.21
CA SER A 87 39.27 11.14 17.04
C SER A 87 39.05 12.59 16.56
N SER A 88 39.90 13.51 17.01
CA SER A 88 39.74 14.97 17.00
C SER A 88 39.72 15.69 15.63
N THR A 89 39.26 15.05 14.55
CA THR A 89 39.20 15.65 13.20
C THR A 89 37.84 15.56 12.49
N GLU A 90 36.82 14.91 13.06
CA GLU A 90 35.46 14.81 12.48
C GLU A 90 34.49 15.90 13.00
N ALA A 91 35.00 17.07 13.35
CA ALA A 91 34.23 18.11 14.02
C ALA A 91 33.47 19.03 13.06
N HIS A 92 32.66 18.50 12.14
CA HIS A 92 31.59 19.28 11.51
C HIS A 92 30.30 18.44 11.43
N GLN A 93 29.31 18.82 12.25
CA GLN A 93 27.87 18.57 12.10
C GLN A 93 27.21 17.33 12.74
N VAL A 94 27.76 16.82 13.84
CA VAL A 94 26.97 16.03 14.80
C VAL A 94 26.78 16.88 16.05
N GLN A 95 25.52 17.20 16.42
CA GLN A 95 25.26 17.83 17.71
C GLN A 95 25.52 16.80 18.80
N VAL A 96 26.57 17.04 19.59
CA VAL A 96 26.91 16.20 20.74
C VAL A 96 25.88 16.46 21.83
N ASN A 97 25.20 15.40 22.28
CA ASN A 97 24.24 15.45 23.38
C ASN A 97 24.79 14.66 24.56
N GLU A 98 24.52 15.13 25.78
CA GLU A 98 24.84 14.37 26.99
C GLU A 98 23.86 13.20 27.16
N VAL A 99 24.40 12.03 27.49
CA VAL A 99 23.60 10.82 27.74
C VAL A 99 23.06 10.89 29.17
N PRO A 100 21.72 10.87 29.39
CA PRO A 100 21.16 10.86 30.73
C PRO A 100 21.60 9.64 31.53
N GLU A 101 21.78 9.78 32.84
CA GLU A 101 22.15 8.66 33.73
C GLU A 101 21.13 7.52 33.68
N GLU A 102 19.85 7.86 33.50
CA GLU A 102 18.73 6.91 33.37
C GLU A 102 18.89 5.97 32.15
N PHE A 103 19.68 6.37 31.15
CA PHE A 103 19.95 5.58 29.96
C PHE A 103 20.87 4.37 30.23
N GLN A 104 21.64 4.41 31.34
CA GLN A 104 22.50 3.29 31.77
C GLN A 104 21.71 2.15 32.42
N PHE A 105 20.41 2.32 32.66
CA PHE A 105 19.54 1.30 33.22
C PHE A 105 18.83 0.50 32.11
N ASP A 106 19.16 -0.78 31.94
CA ASP A 106 18.47 -1.65 30.98
C ASP A 106 17.07 -2.05 31.50
N PRO A 107 15.98 -1.64 30.82
CA PRO A 107 14.62 -1.91 31.29
C PRO A 107 14.19 -3.37 31.08
N VAL A 108 14.87 -4.13 30.22
CA VAL A 108 14.54 -5.54 29.94
C VAL A 108 15.15 -6.45 31.02
N SER A 109 16.44 -6.29 31.29
CA SER A 109 17.13 -7.06 32.35
C SER A 109 16.96 -6.48 33.75
N LYS A 110 16.47 -5.22 33.87
CA LYS A 110 16.38 -4.44 35.11
C LYS A 110 17.73 -4.29 35.82
N THR A 111 18.82 -4.20 35.06
CA THR A 111 20.17 -4.02 35.61
C THR A 111 20.79 -2.73 35.09
N TYR A 112 21.63 -2.10 35.92
CA TYR A 112 22.51 -1.04 35.46
C TYR A 112 23.68 -1.66 34.70
N GLY A 113 23.94 -1.17 33.50
CA GLY A 113 24.95 -1.76 32.63
C GLY A 113 25.11 -1.07 31.28
N ASP A 114 25.64 -1.82 30.32
CA ASP A 114 26.01 -1.35 28.99
C ASP A 114 24.77 -0.93 28.16
N PRO A 115 24.64 0.37 27.77
CA PRO A 115 23.54 0.85 26.94
C PRO A 115 23.37 0.10 25.62
N THR A 116 24.42 -0.55 25.09
CA THR A 116 24.35 -1.31 23.82
C THR A 116 23.37 -2.49 23.85
N ARG A 117 22.95 -2.91 25.05
CA ARG A 117 21.97 -3.99 25.24
C ARG A 117 20.52 -3.54 25.03
N ARG A 118 20.28 -2.24 25.00
CA ARG A 118 18.93 -1.68 24.94
C ARG A 118 18.30 -1.92 23.56
N PRO A 119 17.01 -2.29 23.49
CA PRO A 119 16.36 -2.61 22.22
C PRO A 119 16.32 -1.41 21.26
N GLU A 120 16.23 -0.18 21.76
CA GLU A 120 16.32 1.04 20.95
C GLU A 120 17.68 1.24 20.32
N ILE A 121 18.72 0.60 20.82
CA ILE A 121 20.04 0.57 20.19
C ILE A 121 20.15 -0.62 19.27
N GLN A 122 19.64 -1.79 19.62
CA GLN A 122 19.84 -3.00 18.80
C GLN A 122 18.90 -3.10 17.59
N SER A 123 17.75 -2.43 17.64
CA SER A 123 16.67 -2.61 16.66
C SER A 123 16.44 -1.35 15.83
N SER A 124 16.43 -1.50 14.50
CA SER A 124 16.05 -0.42 13.57
C SER A 124 14.58 -0.04 13.67
N THR A 125 13.73 -0.96 14.15
CA THR A 125 12.29 -0.75 14.37
C THR A 125 11.95 -1.00 15.83
N ILE A 126 11.35 -0.01 16.49
CA ILE A 126 10.98 -0.08 17.90
C ILE A 126 9.68 0.67 18.20
N GLU A 127 9.03 0.34 19.31
CA GLU A 127 7.81 0.98 19.79
C GLU A 127 7.94 1.42 21.26
N PHE A 128 7.70 2.71 21.51
CA PHE A 128 7.71 3.35 22.82
C PHE A 128 6.29 3.66 23.31
N ILE A 129 6.12 3.68 24.62
CA ILE A 129 4.96 4.33 25.26
C ILE A 129 5.21 5.83 25.28
N ALA A 130 4.26 6.62 24.76
CA ALA A 130 4.42 8.06 24.69
C ALA A 130 4.27 8.68 26.09
N PRO A 131 5.18 9.57 26.53
CA PRO A 131 5.02 10.32 27.77
C PRO A 131 3.90 11.37 27.65
N SER A 132 3.47 11.94 28.77
CA SER A 132 2.35 12.89 28.86
C SER A 132 2.52 14.14 27.98
N GLU A 133 3.76 14.54 27.69
CA GLU A 133 4.08 15.68 26.81
C GLU A 133 3.61 15.48 25.36
N TYR A 134 3.42 14.23 24.93
CA TYR A 134 2.90 13.88 23.60
C TYR A 134 1.37 13.76 23.57
N MET A 135 0.70 14.23 24.65
CA MET A 135 -0.75 14.19 24.81
C MET A 135 -1.29 15.61 25.02
N LEU A 136 -1.99 16.16 24.03
CA LEU A 136 -2.75 17.41 24.19
C LEU A 136 -4.04 17.18 24.99
N ARG A 137 -4.62 15.99 24.81
CA ARG A 137 -5.80 15.49 25.52
C ARG A 137 -5.60 14.01 25.85
N PRO A 138 -6.33 13.46 26.83
CA PRO A 138 -6.32 12.03 27.08
C PRO A 138 -6.67 11.22 25.83
N PRO A 139 -6.08 10.03 25.64
CA PRO A 139 -6.40 9.15 24.53
C PRO A 139 -7.91 8.86 24.43
N GLN A 140 -8.48 9.22 23.29
CA GLN A 140 -9.89 9.03 23.01
C GLN A 140 -10.23 7.54 22.81
N PRO A 141 -11.50 7.13 23.07
CA PRO A 141 -11.93 5.78 22.76
C PRO A 141 -11.93 5.51 21.25
N ALA A 142 -11.93 4.23 20.88
CA ALA A 142 -12.18 3.84 19.49
C ALA A 142 -13.65 4.13 19.14
N VAL A 143 -13.87 4.95 18.10
CA VAL A 143 -15.23 5.29 17.62
C VAL A 143 -15.44 4.70 16.23
N TYR A 144 -16.53 3.96 16.07
CA TYR A 144 -16.95 3.34 14.82
C TYR A 144 -18.34 3.81 14.41
N LEU A 145 -18.45 4.51 13.28
CA LEU A 145 -19.73 4.95 12.73
C LEU A 145 -19.97 4.31 11.36
N PHE A 146 -21.08 3.59 11.21
CA PHE A 146 -21.45 2.94 9.95
C PHE A 146 -22.57 3.71 9.23
N LEU A 147 -22.32 4.10 7.99
CA LEU A 147 -23.27 4.75 7.09
C LEU A 147 -23.69 3.73 6.02
N LEU A 148 -24.95 3.32 6.03
CA LEU A 148 -25.48 2.30 5.13
C LEU A 148 -26.45 2.92 4.12
N ASP A 149 -26.13 2.84 2.83
CA ASP A 149 -27.04 3.17 1.75
C ASP A 149 -28.22 2.18 1.74
N VAL A 150 -29.44 2.69 1.83
CA VAL A 150 -30.70 1.93 1.79
C VAL A 150 -31.59 2.35 0.61
N SER A 151 -30.96 2.91 -0.43
CA SER A 151 -31.61 3.11 -1.73
C SER A 151 -32.01 1.78 -2.37
N ARG A 152 -32.87 1.86 -3.39
CA ARG A 152 -33.38 0.70 -4.12
C ARG A 152 -32.27 -0.17 -4.68
N ASN A 153 -31.23 0.42 -5.27
CA ASN A 153 -30.08 -0.34 -5.81
C ASN A 153 -29.34 -1.09 -4.70
N ALA A 154 -29.18 -0.46 -3.54
CA ALA A 154 -28.57 -1.03 -2.35
C ALA A 154 -29.34 -2.27 -1.86
N LEU A 155 -30.67 -2.21 -1.86
CA LEU A 155 -31.53 -3.32 -1.46
C LEU A 155 -31.52 -4.45 -2.51
N GLU A 156 -31.64 -4.11 -3.79
CA GLU A 156 -31.66 -5.09 -4.89
C GLU A 156 -30.34 -5.87 -5.00
N CYS A 157 -29.19 -5.23 -4.80
CA CYS A 157 -27.91 -5.94 -4.85
C CYS A 157 -27.64 -6.84 -3.63
N GLY A 158 -28.42 -6.70 -2.55
CA GLY A 158 -28.40 -7.60 -1.39
C GLY A 158 -27.22 -7.44 -0.44
N TYR A 159 -26.36 -6.43 -0.60
CA TYR A 159 -25.17 -6.24 0.24
C TYR A 159 -25.53 -5.96 1.71
N LEU A 160 -26.68 -5.30 1.96
CA LEU A 160 -27.09 -4.85 3.29
C LEU A 160 -27.24 -6.01 4.27
N SER A 161 -27.81 -7.13 3.81
CA SER A 161 -27.95 -8.35 4.61
C SER A 161 -26.59 -8.94 4.98
N ILE A 162 -25.67 -9.04 4.02
CA ILE A 162 -24.31 -9.57 4.23
C ILE A 162 -23.55 -8.69 5.23
N VAL A 163 -23.58 -7.37 5.06
CA VAL A 163 -22.85 -6.43 5.93
C VAL A 163 -23.39 -6.42 7.35
N THR A 164 -24.72 -6.40 7.52
CA THR A 164 -25.35 -6.39 8.85
C THR A 164 -25.13 -7.72 9.59
N GLU A 165 -25.20 -8.86 8.88
CA GLU A 165 -24.86 -10.18 9.43
C GLU A 165 -23.38 -10.27 9.83
N MET A 166 -22.47 -9.80 8.98
CA MET A 166 -21.03 -9.78 9.30
C MET A 166 -20.71 -8.87 10.49
N LEU A 167 -21.34 -7.71 10.59
CA LEU A 167 -21.23 -6.85 11.76
C LEU A 167 -21.74 -7.54 13.03
N LEU A 168 -22.89 -8.22 12.95
CA LEU A 168 -23.47 -8.96 14.07
C LEU A 168 -22.53 -10.07 14.56
N ASN A 169 -21.90 -10.79 13.63
CA ASN A 169 -21.01 -11.92 13.90
C ASN A 169 -19.63 -11.49 14.40
N LYS A 170 -19.13 -10.31 13.99
CA LYS A 170 -17.79 -9.82 14.32
C LYS A 170 -17.78 -8.67 15.33
N LEU A 171 -18.94 -8.30 15.89
CA LEU A 171 -19.09 -7.19 16.83
C LEU A 171 -18.13 -7.30 18.03
N ASP A 172 -18.00 -8.50 18.60
CA ASP A 172 -17.11 -8.79 19.73
C ASP A 172 -15.61 -8.76 19.38
N LYS A 173 -15.30 -8.82 18.08
CA LYS A 173 -13.92 -8.82 17.56
C LYS A 173 -13.47 -7.44 17.10
N LEU A 174 -14.31 -6.41 17.23
CA LEU A 174 -13.92 -5.03 16.90
C LEU A 174 -12.74 -4.59 17.80
N PRO A 175 -11.66 -4.03 17.22
CA PRO A 175 -10.55 -3.51 18.00
C PRO A 175 -11.01 -2.39 18.94
N GLY A 176 -10.76 -2.55 20.23
CA GLY A 176 -11.27 -1.57 21.19
C GLY A 176 -10.97 -1.95 22.63
N ASP A 177 -11.21 -1.01 23.53
CA ASP A 177 -11.32 -1.24 24.97
C ASP A 177 -12.80 -1.16 25.41
N GLY A 178 -13.06 -1.22 26.72
CA GLY A 178 -14.42 -1.09 27.27
C GLY A 178 -15.09 0.28 27.05
N ARG A 179 -14.40 1.27 26.47
CA ARG A 179 -14.94 2.59 26.15
C ARG A 179 -15.31 2.73 24.67
N THR A 180 -15.16 1.68 23.87
CA THR A 180 -15.43 1.68 22.43
C THR A 180 -16.84 2.18 22.14
N GLN A 181 -16.96 3.16 21.26
CA GLN A 181 -18.24 3.72 20.85
C GLN A 181 -18.63 3.25 19.45
N ILE A 182 -19.91 3.00 19.26
CA ILE A 182 -20.48 2.61 17.97
C ILE A 182 -21.74 3.42 17.65
N GLY A 183 -21.96 3.70 16.38
CA GLY A 183 -23.20 4.31 15.89
C GLY A 183 -23.53 3.86 14.47
N PHE A 184 -24.77 4.13 14.07
CA PHE A 184 -25.30 3.75 12.76
C PHE A 184 -26.10 4.90 12.18
N LEU A 185 -25.95 5.11 10.88
CA LEU A 185 -26.80 5.95 10.05
C LEU A 185 -27.19 5.13 8.82
N THR A 186 -28.43 5.28 8.36
CA THR A 186 -28.81 4.79 7.04
C THR A 186 -29.33 5.95 6.21
N TYR A 187 -29.19 5.90 4.88
CA TYR A 187 -29.60 7.01 4.03
C TYR A 187 -30.13 6.55 2.67
N ASN A 188 -31.09 7.31 2.16
CA ASN A 188 -31.68 7.24 0.81
C ASN A 188 -31.97 8.69 0.36
N SER A 189 -33.21 9.09 0.04
CA SER A 189 -33.58 10.51 -0.06
C SER A 189 -33.46 11.30 1.25
N SER A 190 -33.42 10.63 2.40
CA SER A 190 -33.34 11.25 3.73
C SER A 190 -32.27 10.55 4.58
N VAL A 191 -31.86 11.18 5.68
CA VAL A 191 -30.88 10.60 6.61
C VAL A 191 -31.63 10.05 7.83
N HIS A 192 -31.39 8.78 8.16
CA HIS A 192 -32.00 8.09 9.29
C HIS A 192 -30.97 7.89 10.40
N PHE A 193 -31.31 8.40 11.58
CA PHE A 193 -30.55 8.28 12.82
C PHE A 193 -31.18 7.22 13.71
N TYR A 194 -30.36 6.54 14.52
CA TYR A 194 -30.82 5.53 15.46
C TYR A 194 -30.41 5.90 16.88
N ASN A 195 -31.40 6.12 17.75
CA ASN A 195 -31.19 6.30 19.18
C ASN A 195 -31.09 4.92 19.84
N LEU A 196 -29.96 4.72 20.53
CA LEU A 196 -29.59 3.46 21.18
C LEU A 196 -29.38 3.64 22.69
N ALA A 197 -30.08 4.59 23.31
CA ALA A 197 -30.03 4.81 24.76
C ALA A 197 -30.32 3.50 25.52
N ASP A 198 -29.53 3.23 26.56
CA ASP A 198 -29.57 2.02 27.39
C ASP A 198 -30.94 1.76 28.04
N CYS A 199 -31.71 2.82 28.30
CA CYS A 199 -33.05 2.76 28.87
C CYS A 199 -34.13 2.27 27.88
N LEU A 200 -33.80 2.13 26.60
CA LEU A 200 -34.75 1.68 25.57
C LEU A 200 -34.84 0.17 25.54
N THR A 201 -36.06 -0.34 25.28
CA THR A 201 -36.28 -1.77 25.03
C THR A 201 -36.06 -2.16 23.57
N GLN A 202 -36.03 -1.17 22.67
CA GLN A 202 -35.84 -1.34 21.23
C GLN A 202 -35.28 -0.06 20.60
N PRO A 203 -34.47 -0.14 19.53
CA PRO A 203 -33.90 1.03 18.85
C PRO A 203 -34.98 1.97 18.31
N GLN A 204 -34.79 3.29 18.47
CA GLN A 204 -35.70 4.30 17.92
C GLN A 204 -35.09 4.97 16.70
N GLN A 205 -35.80 4.98 15.57
CA GLN A 205 -35.36 5.69 14.36
C GLN A 205 -35.90 7.11 14.32
N MET A 206 -35.04 8.06 13.98
CA MET A 206 -35.37 9.46 13.72
C MET A 206 -34.99 9.80 12.27
N ILE A 207 -35.91 10.38 11.52
CA ILE A 207 -35.72 10.69 10.10
C ILE A 207 -35.55 12.19 9.94
N VAL A 208 -34.45 12.61 9.32
CA VAL A 208 -34.22 13.99 8.91
C VAL A 208 -34.35 14.04 7.39
N ALA A 209 -35.45 14.65 6.94
CA ALA A 209 -35.77 14.79 5.52
C ALA A 209 -35.14 16.04 4.88
N ASP A 210 -34.71 17.02 5.69
CA ASP A 210 -33.97 18.17 5.19
C ASP A 210 -32.52 17.77 4.89
N THR A 211 -32.19 17.70 3.61
CA THR A 211 -30.87 17.31 3.11
C THR A 211 -29.99 18.50 2.78
N GLU A 212 -30.51 19.73 2.78
CA GLU A 212 -29.70 20.92 2.47
C GLU A 212 -28.99 21.44 3.72
N ASP A 213 -29.66 21.43 4.88
CA ASP A 213 -29.07 21.78 6.18
C ASP A 213 -29.24 20.66 7.20
N ILE A 214 -28.35 19.67 7.13
CA ILE A 214 -28.42 18.50 8.01
C ILE A 214 -28.10 18.87 9.46
N PHE A 215 -28.90 18.41 10.42
CA PHE A 215 -28.66 18.60 11.85
C PHE A 215 -28.77 17.27 12.61
N LEU A 216 -28.20 17.24 13.83
CA LEU A 216 -28.34 16.09 14.72
C LEU A 216 -29.70 16.16 15.42
N PRO A 217 -30.60 15.17 15.28
CA PRO A 217 -31.95 15.24 15.84
C PRO A 217 -31.96 15.08 17.38
N CYS A 218 -30.89 14.55 17.96
CA CYS A 218 -30.70 14.38 19.40
C CYS A 218 -29.24 14.68 19.73
N PRO A 219 -28.93 15.34 20.87
CA PRO A 219 -27.56 15.62 21.28
C PRO A 219 -26.79 14.36 21.70
N ASP A 220 -27.48 13.37 22.29
CA ASP A 220 -26.88 12.18 22.91
C ASP A 220 -27.45 10.88 22.32
N ASN A 221 -26.85 9.74 22.67
CA ASN A 221 -27.32 8.38 22.39
C ASN A 221 -27.36 7.95 20.91
N LEU A 222 -26.75 8.74 20.02
CA LEU A 222 -26.49 8.39 18.61
C LEU A 222 -25.15 7.64 18.45
N LEU A 223 -24.16 7.95 19.30
CA LEU A 223 -22.96 7.17 19.52
C LEU A 223 -23.04 6.62 20.95
N VAL A 224 -23.01 5.30 21.08
CA VAL A 224 -23.18 4.61 22.37
C VAL A 224 -22.00 3.72 22.67
N ASN A 225 -21.77 3.46 23.96
CA ASN A 225 -20.77 2.48 24.37
C ASN A 225 -21.21 1.08 23.89
N LEU A 226 -20.35 0.42 23.12
CA LEU A 226 -20.65 -0.88 22.54
C LEU A 226 -20.88 -1.97 23.60
N SER A 227 -20.13 -1.93 24.70
CA SER A 227 -20.22 -2.93 25.76
C SER A 227 -21.52 -2.80 26.58
N GLU A 228 -22.03 -1.58 26.75
CA GLU A 228 -23.25 -1.29 27.51
C GLU A 228 -24.51 -1.51 26.65
N CYS A 229 -24.50 -1.02 25.41
CA CYS A 229 -25.65 -1.06 24.50
C CYS A 229 -25.62 -2.25 23.53
N GLN A 230 -24.83 -3.29 23.80
CA GLN A 230 -24.59 -4.39 22.86
C GLN A 230 -25.90 -5.06 22.40
N LYS A 231 -26.86 -5.26 23.32
CA LYS A 231 -28.16 -5.88 23.01
C LYS A 231 -28.94 -5.07 21.97
N LEU A 232 -29.06 -3.76 22.18
CA LEU A 232 -29.76 -2.85 21.26
C LEU A 232 -29.08 -2.76 19.90
N VAL A 233 -27.74 -2.76 19.88
CA VAL A 233 -26.96 -2.78 18.63
C VAL A 233 -27.24 -4.05 17.83
N ARG A 234 -27.26 -5.22 18.48
CA ARG A 234 -27.57 -6.50 17.82
C ARG A 234 -29.00 -6.51 17.28
N GLU A 235 -29.97 -6.02 18.06
CA GLU A 235 -31.37 -5.88 17.62
C GLU A 235 -31.50 -4.94 16.42
N LEU A 236 -30.80 -3.79 16.42
CA LEU A 236 -30.79 -2.85 15.30
C LEU A 236 -30.25 -3.51 14.01
N LEU A 237 -29.13 -4.22 14.10
CA LEU A 237 -28.51 -4.87 12.94
C LEU A 237 -29.44 -5.90 12.30
N VAL A 238 -30.22 -6.64 13.09
CA VAL A 238 -31.24 -7.57 12.58
C VAL A 238 -32.42 -6.82 11.94
N GLN A 239 -32.81 -5.67 12.50
CA GLN A 239 -33.96 -4.90 12.02
C GLN A 239 -33.69 -4.10 10.75
N ILE A 240 -32.46 -3.59 10.54
CA ILE A 240 -32.14 -2.71 9.41
C ILE A 240 -32.53 -3.33 8.05
N PRO A 241 -32.09 -4.55 7.68
CA PRO A 241 -32.45 -5.13 6.39
C PRO A 241 -33.95 -5.31 6.22
N ILE A 242 -34.65 -5.72 7.29
CA ILE A 242 -36.10 -5.99 7.29
C ILE A 242 -36.90 -4.70 7.07
N LYS A 243 -36.46 -3.60 7.68
CA LYS A 243 -37.19 -2.33 7.71
C LYS A 243 -37.35 -1.68 6.33
N PHE A 244 -36.37 -1.89 5.45
CA PHE A 244 -36.33 -1.26 4.13
C PHE A 244 -36.83 -2.19 3.01
N ILE A 245 -37.27 -3.41 3.32
CA ILE A 245 -37.88 -4.31 2.33
C ILE A 245 -39.08 -3.62 1.66
N GLY A 246 -39.10 -3.61 0.33
CA GLY A 246 -40.18 -2.99 -0.45
C GLY A 246 -40.05 -1.48 -0.64
N SER A 247 -38.96 -0.85 -0.17
CA SER A 247 -38.65 0.53 -0.53
C SER A 247 -38.37 0.67 -2.03
N HIS A 248 -38.90 1.73 -2.65
CA HIS A 248 -38.71 2.05 -4.07
C HIS A 248 -37.91 3.35 -4.28
N ASP A 249 -37.28 3.87 -3.24
CA ASP A 249 -36.51 5.12 -3.31
C ASP A 249 -35.19 4.90 -4.05
N THR A 250 -35.02 5.57 -5.18
CA THR A 250 -33.81 5.49 -6.01
C THR A 250 -32.74 6.52 -5.67
N ASN A 251 -33.01 7.41 -4.72
CA ASN A 251 -32.11 8.52 -4.42
C ASN A 251 -31.12 8.20 -3.29
N SER A 252 -30.03 8.98 -3.26
CA SER A 252 -28.97 8.84 -2.29
C SER A 252 -28.42 10.20 -1.86
N ALA A 253 -28.61 10.49 -0.57
CA ALA A 253 -28.17 11.69 0.14
C ALA A 253 -26.82 11.46 0.85
N LEU A 254 -25.82 10.98 0.12
CA LEU A 254 -24.49 10.67 0.68
C LEU A 254 -23.81 11.91 1.32
N GLY A 255 -23.82 13.05 0.64
CA GLY A 255 -23.18 14.27 1.15
C GLY A 255 -23.77 14.73 2.49
N PRO A 256 -25.11 14.85 2.61
CA PRO A 256 -25.79 15.08 3.89
C PRO A 256 -25.42 14.06 4.97
N ALA A 257 -25.41 12.76 4.62
CA ALA A 257 -25.03 11.71 5.56
C ALA A 257 -23.59 11.87 6.08
N LEU A 258 -22.65 12.22 5.20
CA LEU A 258 -21.26 12.50 5.58
C LEU A 258 -21.12 13.74 6.47
N GLN A 259 -21.90 14.79 6.20
CA GLN A 259 -21.94 15.98 7.06
C GLN A 259 -22.50 15.65 8.46
N ALA A 260 -23.55 14.83 8.54
CA ALA A 260 -24.07 14.33 9.81
C ALA A 260 -23.02 13.48 10.56
N ALA A 261 -22.33 12.59 9.84
CA ALA A 261 -21.26 11.77 10.39
C ALA A 261 -20.12 12.61 10.96
N TYR A 262 -19.69 13.65 10.24
CA TYR A 262 -18.71 14.60 10.74
C TYR A 262 -19.19 15.29 12.02
N LYS A 263 -20.41 15.84 12.04
CA LYS A 263 -20.98 16.51 13.23
C LYS A 263 -21.02 15.56 14.45
N LEU A 264 -21.29 14.27 14.23
CA LEU A 264 -21.40 13.26 15.27
C LEU A 264 -20.03 12.81 15.82
N VAL A 265 -19.02 12.64 14.97
CA VAL A 265 -17.72 12.05 15.34
C VAL A 265 -16.65 13.10 15.64
N ALA A 266 -16.76 14.32 15.11
CA ALA A 266 -15.76 15.39 15.23
C ALA A 266 -15.26 15.67 16.67
N PRO A 267 -16.09 15.67 17.73
CA PRO A 267 -15.61 15.92 19.09
C PRO A 267 -14.54 14.91 19.55
N THR A 268 -14.70 13.64 19.16
CA THR A 268 -13.85 12.52 19.59
C THR A 268 -12.80 12.16 18.55
N GLY A 269 -13.11 12.29 17.26
CA GLY A 269 -12.37 11.62 16.19
C GLY A 269 -12.82 10.16 16.03
N GLY A 270 -12.38 9.48 14.98
CA GLY A 270 -12.75 8.07 14.77
C GLY A 270 -12.79 7.60 13.32
N ARG A 271 -13.45 6.47 13.12
CA ARG A 271 -13.61 5.80 11.82
C ARG A 271 -15.06 5.86 11.36
N VAL A 272 -15.29 6.48 10.21
CA VAL A 272 -16.58 6.47 9.51
C VAL A 272 -16.48 5.49 8.35
N THR A 273 -17.32 4.46 8.34
CA THR A 273 -17.40 3.46 7.28
C THR A 273 -18.65 3.71 6.45
N VAL A 274 -18.50 3.97 5.15
CA VAL A 274 -19.59 4.33 4.25
C VAL A 274 -19.80 3.22 3.24
N PHE A 275 -21.04 2.75 3.09
CA PHE A 275 -21.44 1.84 2.02
C PHE A 275 -22.28 2.60 1.01
N GLN A 276 -21.82 2.66 -0.25
CA GLN A 276 -22.50 3.34 -1.34
C GLN A 276 -22.76 2.36 -2.48
N SER A 277 -23.98 2.38 -3.04
CA SER A 277 -24.37 1.49 -4.15
C SER A 277 -24.73 2.22 -5.45
N CYS A 278 -25.15 3.49 -5.36
CA CYS A 278 -25.59 4.29 -6.51
C CYS A 278 -24.88 5.64 -6.58
N LEU A 279 -25.13 6.42 -7.63
CA LEU A 279 -24.60 7.79 -7.74
C LEU A 279 -25.33 8.71 -6.74
N PRO A 280 -24.63 9.47 -5.88
CA PRO A 280 -25.27 10.46 -5.01
C PRO A 280 -25.96 11.54 -5.84
N ASN A 281 -27.23 11.80 -5.55
CA ASN A 281 -28.07 12.67 -6.38
C ASN A 281 -28.90 13.68 -5.58
N ILE A 282 -28.89 13.62 -4.25
CA ILE A 282 -29.62 14.55 -3.36
C ILE A 282 -28.68 15.26 -2.40
N GLY A 283 -28.94 16.55 -2.18
CA GLY A 283 -28.23 17.40 -1.24
C GLY A 283 -26.86 17.90 -1.73
N PRO A 284 -26.08 18.53 -0.82
CA PRO A 284 -24.73 18.97 -1.09
C PRO A 284 -23.84 17.84 -1.61
N GLY A 285 -23.10 18.10 -2.70
CA GLY A 285 -22.25 17.08 -3.32
C GLY A 285 -22.99 16.07 -4.21
N SER A 286 -24.24 16.34 -4.57
CA SER A 286 -24.98 15.62 -5.61
C SER A 286 -24.23 15.66 -6.96
N LEU A 287 -24.35 14.58 -7.72
CA LEU A 287 -23.63 14.33 -8.96
C LEU A 287 -24.58 13.95 -10.09
N THR A 288 -24.14 14.19 -11.32
CA THR A 288 -24.82 13.74 -12.54
C THR A 288 -23.94 12.72 -13.28
N PRO A 289 -24.54 11.71 -13.95
CA PRO A 289 -23.78 10.76 -14.74
C PRO A 289 -22.99 11.47 -15.86
N ARG A 290 -21.73 11.07 -16.05
CA ARG A 290 -20.81 11.71 -17.02
C ARG A 290 -20.06 10.73 -17.91
N GLU A 291 -20.43 9.45 -17.94
CA GLU A 291 -19.79 8.45 -18.82
C GLU A 291 -20.12 8.63 -20.31
N ASP A 292 -21.03 9.54 -20.67
CA ASP A 292 -21.36 9.87 -22.06
C ASP A 292 -20.43 10.95 -22.62
N THR A 293 -19.35 10.54 -23.29
CA THR A 293 -18.81 11.12 -24.54
C THR A 293 -17.46 10.49 -24.89
N SER A 294 -17.05 10.64 -26.15
CA SER A 294 -15.78 10.27 -26.79
C SER A 294 -14.48 10.75 -26.10
N LEU A 295 -14.57 11.28 -24.87
CA LEU A 295 -13.51 11.95 -24.11
C LEU A 295 -13.29 11.31 -22.72
N LYS A 296 -13.34 9.97 -22.60
CA LYS A 296 -13.09 9.23 -21.35
C LYS A 296 -11.80 9.63 -20.60
N ALA A 297 -10.82 10.21 -21.29
CA ALA A 297 -9.57 10.70 -20.70
C ALA A 297 -9.73 12.01 -19.88
N GLN A 298 -10.81 12.76 -20.04
CA GLN A 298 -11.03 14.05 -19.33
C GLN A 298 -11.77 13.90 -17.98
N HIS A 299 -12.31 12.73 -17.66
CA HIS A 299 -13.13 12.51 -16.45
C HIS A 299 -12.35 11.97 -15.24
N LEU A 300 -11.01 12.04 -15.23
CA LEU A 300 -10.23 11.62 -14.06
C LEU A 300 -10.35 12.60 -12.87
N ASN A 301 -10.77 13.84 -13.14
CA ASN A 301 -10.90 14.88 -12.12
C ASN A 301 -12.28 14.82 -11.43
N PRO A 302 -12.36 15.18 -10.14
CA PRO A 302 -13.62 15.25 -9.42
C PRO A 302 -14.55 16.30 -10.05
N ALA A 303 -15.86 16.02 -10.06
CA ALA A 303 -16.88 16.96 -10.56
C ALA A 303 -17.16 18.12 -9.58
N THR A 304 -16.86 17.92 -8.29
CA THR A 304 -17.05 18.92 -7.23
C THR A 304 -15.97 18.81 -6.16
N ASP A 305 -15.62 19.94 -5.55
CA ASP A 305 -14.68 20.00 -4.43
C ASP A 305 -15.31 19.64 -3.07
N PHE A 306 -16.63 19.44 -3.01
CA PHE A 306 -17.36 19.19 -1.77
C PHE A 306 -16.73 18.09 -0.91
N TYR A 307 -16.50 16.90 -1.50
CA TYR A 307 -15.95 15.74 -0.81
C TYR A 307 -14.51 15.98 -0.33
N LYS A 308 -13.72 16.74 -1.09
CA LYS A 308 -12.36 17.12 -0.69
C LYS A 308 -12.40 18.06 0.50
N ARG A 309 -13.24 19.10 0.48
CA ARG A 309 -13.36 20.07 1.60
C ARG A 309 -13.80 19.36 2.89
N LEU A 310 -14.84 18.52 2.80
CA LEU A 310 -15.32 17.76 3.94
C LEU A 310 -14.25 16.80 4.50
N ALA A 311 -13.45 16.19 3.63
CA ALA A 311 -12.35 15.32 4.06
C ALA A 311 -11.23 16.07 4.80
N LEU A 312 -10.96 17.33 4.40
CA LEU A 312 -10.01 18.19 5.11
C LEU A 312 -10.52 18.54 6.52
N ASP A 313 -11.82 18.85 6.64
CA ASP A 313 -12.46 19.10 7.94
C ASP A 313 -12.39 17.84 8.83
N CYS A 314 -12.71 16.67 8.25
CA CYS A 314 -12.59 15.38 8.92
C CYS A 314 -11.15 15.13 9.41
N SER A 315 -10.15 15.33 8.56
CA SER A 315 -8.74 15.13 8.90
C SER A 315 -8.26 16.08 10.01
N GLY A 316 -8.77 17.31 10.02
CA GLY A 316 -8.56 18.28 11.10
C GLY A 316 -8.98 17.72 12.47
N GLN A 317 -10.15 17.07 12.51
CA GLN A 317 -10.75 16.49 13.72
C GLN A 317 -10.41 15.01 13.96
N GLN A 318 -9.37 14.47 13.31
CA GLN A 318 -8.96 13.06 13.46
C GLN A 318 -10.08 12.07 13.09
N VAL A 319 -10.86 12.38 12.06
CA VAL A 319 -11.86 11.50 11.46
C VAL A 319 -11.34 10.97 10.12
N ALA A 320 -11.31 9.64 9.95
CA ALA A 320 -11.07 9.00 8.65
C ALA A 320 -12.37 8.44 8.08
N VAL A 321 -12.58 8.61 6.78
CA VAL A 321 -13.76 8.09 6.06
C VAL A 321 -13.32 6.96 5.13
N ASP A 322 -13.74 5.73 5.42
CA ASP A 322 -13.52 4.57 4.57
C ASP A 322 -14.76 4.34 3.67
N LEU A 323 -14.55 4.17 2.36
CA LEU A 323 -15.61 3.99 1.37
C LEU A 323 -15.65 2.55 0.86
N PHE A 324 -16.79 1.88 1.04
CA PHE A 324 -17.16 0.63 0.41
C PHE A 324 -18.13 0.93 -0.73
N LEU A 325 -17.64 0.83 -1.96
CA LEU A 325 -18.43 1.02 -3.17
C LEU A 325 -18.90 -0.35 -3.68
N VAL A 326 -20.19 -0.63 -3.48
CA VAL A 326 -20.88 -1.89 -3.82
C VAL A 326 -21.90 -1.61 -4.93
N ASN A 327 -21.41 -1.19 -6.09
CA ASN A 327 -22.23 -0.63 -7.14
C ASN A 327 -22.59 -1.64 -8.23
N SER A 328 -23.82 -1.57 -8.74
CA SER A 328 -24.22 -2.24 -9.98
C SER A 328 -24.05 -1.34 -11.21
N GLN A 329 -24.01 -0.03 -11.00
CA GLN A 329 -24.00 1.02 -12.03
C GLN A 329 -22.89 2.04 -11.75
N TYR A 330 -22.67 2.99 -12.66
CA TYR A 330 -21.69 4.06 -12.50
C TYR A 330 -21.94 4.92 -11.24
N CYS A 331 -20.89 5.20 -10.46
CA CYS A 331 -20.97 5.96 -9.20
C CYS A 331 -20.03 7.16 -9.11
N ASP A 332 -19.24 7.43 -10.15
CA ASP A 332 -18.25 8.52 -10.18
C ASP A 332 -17.21 8.45 -9.05
N LEU A 333 -16.43 7.37 -9.04
CA LEU A 333 -15.38 7.17 -8.05
C LEU A 333 -14.32 8.29 -8.08
N ALA A 334 -14.14 9.02 -9.18
CA ALA A 334 -13.23 10.16 -9.24
C ALA A 334 -13.59 11.24 -8.23
N THR A 335 -14.88 11.48 -8.08
CA THR A 335 -15.38 12.47 -7.13
C THR A 335 -15.45 11.91 -5.71
N LEU A 336 -15.97 10.68 -5.55
CA LEU A 336 -16.16 10.06 -4.24
C LEU A 336 -14.86 9.69 -3.55
N SER A 337 -13.84 9.24 -4.30
CA SER A 337 -12.53 8.86 -3.75
C SER A 337 -11.85 9.99 -2.97
N GLY A 338 -12.19 11.24 -3.26
CA GLY A 338 -11.68 12.41 -2.54
C GLY A 338 -11.95 12.33 -1.03
N VAL A 339 -13.12 11.81 -0.62
CA VAL A 339 -13.47 11.77 0.81
C VAL A 339 -12.51 10.88 1.60
N SER A 340 -12.18 9.70 1.07
CA SER A 340 -11.27 8.75 1.71
C SER A 340 -9.81 9.13 1.53
N ARG A 341 -9.43 9.60 0.34
CA ARG A 341 -8.04 9.97 0.03
C ARG A 341 -7.50 11.05 0.97
N PHE A 342 -8.25 12.13 1.18
CA PHE A 342 -7.79 13.29 1.94
C PHE A 342 -8.06 13.19 3.45
N SER A 343 -9.00 12.34 3.88
CA SER A 343 -9.23 12.04 5.29
C SER A 343 -8.30 10.94 5.84
N GLY A 344 -7.49 10.30 4.98
CA GLY A 344 -6.62 9.20 5.39
C GLY A 344 -7.33 7.85 5.52
N GLY A 345 -8.50 7.69 4.88
CA GLY A 345 -9.24 6.45 4.80
C GLY A 345 -8.84 5.56 3.61
N CYS A 346 -9.58 4.47 3.46
CA CYS A 346 -9.41 3.41 2.46
C CYS A 346 -10.62 3.36 1.52
N ILE A 347 -10.42 2.81 0.32
CA ILE A 347 -11.48 2.57 -0.65
C ILE A 347 -11.51 1.07 -0.95
N TYR A 348 -12.70 0.49 -0.90
CA TYR A 348 -12.98 -0.89 -1.30
C TYR A 348 -14.04 -0.85 -2.39
N TYR A 349 -13.84 -1.62 -3.47
CA TYR A 349 -14.67 -1.55 -4.65
C TYR A 349 -15.07 -2.94 -5.10
N PHE A 350 -16.39 -3.13 -5.26
CA PHE A 350 -17.00 -4.38 -5.67
C PHE A 350 -17.87 -4.08 -6.90
N PRO A 351 -17.27 -4.08 -8.10
CA PRO A 351 -17.96 -3.73 -9.33
C PRO A 351 -19.06 -4.74 -9.66
N SER A 352 -20.21 -4.25 -10.10
CA SER A 352 -21.34 -5.08 -10.53
C SER A 352 -21.78 -6.09 -9.45
N PHE A 353 -21.76 -5.65 -8.20
CA PHE A 353 -22.06 -6.49 -7.04
C PHE A 353 -23.49 -7.03 -7.08
N HIS A 354 -23.67 -8.30 -6.72
CA HIS A 354 -24.96 -8.93 -6.53
C HIS A 354 -24.82 -10.12 -5.59
N ALA A 355 -25.61 -10.16 -4.52
CA ALA A 355 -25.50 -11.16 -3.45
C ALA A 355 -25.78 -12.60 -3.91
N SER A 356 -26.52 -12.77 -5.02
CA SER A 356 -26.73 -14.11 -5.62
C SER A 356 -25.46 -14.70 -6.24
N ASN A 357 -24.45 -13.88 -6.51
CA ASN A 357 -23.16 -14.34 -6.99
C ASN A 357 -22.26 -14.65 -5.79
N THR A 358 -22.01 -15.94 -5.57
CA THR A 358 -21.22 -16.43 -4.44
C THR A 358 -19.83 -15.78 -4.36
N LEU A 359 -19.16 -15.52 -5.48
CA LEU A 359 -17.86 -14.83 -5.47
C LEU A 359 -17.96 -13.42 -4.90
N HIS A 360 -18.98 -12.68 -5.29
CA HIS A 360 -19.16 -11.31 -4.86
C HIS A 360 -19.39 -11.28 -3.35
N SER A 361 -20.29 -12.13 -2.86
CA SER A 361 -20.59 -12.26 -1.43
C SER A 361 -19.35 -12.65 -0.63
N GLN A 362 -18.62 -13.70 -1.03
CA GLN A 362 -17.41 -14.15 -0.36
C GLN A 362 -16.29 -13.09 -0.37
N SER A 363 -16.11 -12.37 -1.49
CA SER A 363 -15.14 -11.27 -1.60
C SER A 363 -15.44 -10.14 -0.62
N LEU A 364 -16.72 -9.73 -0.55
CA LEU A 364 -17.17 -8.70 0.38
C LEU A 364 -16.99 -9.16 1.84
N GLU A 365 -17.42 -10.37 2.17
CA GLU A 365 -17.30 -10.96 3.51
C GLU A 365 -15.84 -11.00 3.99
N ARG A 366 -14.92 -11.56 3.19
CA ARG A 366 -13.51 -11.68 3.56
C ARG A 366 -12.84 -10.31 3.73
N THR A 367 -13.08 -9.41 2.78
CA THR A 367 -12.53 -8.04 2.83
C THR A 367 -13.06 -7.30 4.05
N PHE A 368 -14.36 -7.40 4.32
CA PHE A 368 -14.99 -6.71 5.43
C PHE A 368 -14.63 -7.34 6.79
N GLU A 369 -14.49 -8.67 6.87
CA GLU A 369 -13.98 -9.35 8.07
C GLU A 369 -12.58 -8.83 8.42
N ARG A 370 -11.67 -8.78 7.45
CA ARG A 370 -10.33 -8.21 7.65
C ARG A 370 -10.43 -6.75 8.08
N TYR A 371 -11.27 -5.95 7.44
CA TYR A 371 -11.46 -4.53 7.77
C TYR A 371 -11.95 -4.29 9.21
N LEU A 372 -12.87 -5.15 9.69
CA LEU A 372 -13.42 -5.07 11.04
C LEU A 372 -12.42 -5.54 12.10
N THR A 373 -11.66 -6.61 11.83
CA THR A 373 -10.84 -7.30 12.85
C THR A 373 -9.35 -6.91 12.84
N ARG A 374 -8.86 -6.26 11.78
CA ARG A 374 -7.46 -5.83 11.69
C ARG A 374 -7.11 -4.82 12.78
N LYS A 375 -5.82 -4.78 13.14
CA LYS A 375 -5.28 -3.74 14.02
C LYS A 375 -5.48 -2.37 13.37
N VAL A 376 -5.90 -1.39 14.19
CA VAL A 376 -6.04 0.01 13.78
C VAL A 376 -5.46 0.91 14.87
N GLY A 377 -4.81 1.99 14.44
CA GLY A 377 -4.40 3.10 15.29
C GLY A 377 -5.20 4.35 14.95
N PHE A 378 -5.46 5.18 15.95
CA PHE A 378 -6.26 6.41 15.87
C PHE A 378 -5.39 7.65 16.16
N GLU A 379 -5.85 8.81 15.70
CA GLU A 379 -5.21 10.12 15.90
C GLU A 379 -3.71 10.08 15.55
N ALA A 380 -3.37 9.39 14.44
CA ALA A 380 -1.99 9.12 14.12
C ALA A 380 -1.37 10.28 13.32
N VAL A 381 -0.11 10.56 13.62
CA VAL A 381 0.72 11.47 12.85
C VAL A 381 2.05 10.82 12.55
N LEU A 382 2.47 10.89 11.28
CA LEU A 382 3.73 10.35 10.81
C LEU A 382 4.66 11.49 10.45
N ARG A 383 5.84 11.53 11.08
CA ARG A 383 6.90 12.47 10.75
C ARG A 383 8.09 11.72 10.19
N ILE A 384 8.59 12.16 9.04
CA ILE A 384 9.80 11.58 8.43
C ILE A 384 10.93 12.60 8.50
N ARG A 385 12.09 12.15 8.98
CA ARG A 385 13.32 12.94 9.07
C ARG A 385 14.39 12.28 8.21
N CYS A 386 15.26 13.09 7.63
CA CYS A 386 16.42 12.64 6.88
C CYS A 386 17.66 13.39 7.35
N SER A 387 18.83 12.85 7.03
CA SER A 387 20.11 13.52 7.28
C SER A 387 20.20 14.82 6.49
N ARG A 388 21.07 15.73 6.95
CA ARG A 388 21.31 17.01 6.27
C ARG A 388 21.72 16.80 4.82
N GLY A 389 21.33 17.73 3.95
CA GLY A 389 21.57 17.68 2.52
C GLY A 389 20.49 16.92 1.74
N LEU A 390 19.59 16.23 2.46
CA LEU A 390 18.39 15.62 1.90
C LEU A 390 17.15 16.42 2.31
N THR A 391 16.22 16.59 1.38
CA THR A 391 14.90 17.16 1.63
C THR A 391 13.81 16.26 1.09
N ILE A 392 12.66 16.25 1.76
CA ILE A 392 11.49 15.50 1.29
C ILE A 392 10.75 16.37 0.28
N HIS A 393 10.72 15.94 -0.97
CA HIS A 393 10.11 16.69 -2.07
C HIS A 393 8.60 16.45 -2.15
N THR A 394 8.15 15.20 -2.09
CA THR A 394 6.73 14.85 -2.25
C THR A 394 6.39 13.54 -1.56
N PHE A 395 5.21 13.47 -0.94
CA PHE A 395 4.65 12.24 -0.42
C PHE A 395 3.53 11.70 -1.33
N HIS A 396 3.36 10.39 -1.34
CA HIS A 396 2.32 9.69 -2.08
C HIS A 396 1.60 8.67 -1.19
N GLY A 397 0.27 8.79 -1.12
CA GLY A 397 -0.60 7.91 -0.35
C GLY A 397 -1.89 8.61 0.06
N ASN A 398 -2.64 8.01 0.99
CA ASN A 398 -3.84 8.59 1.58
C ASN A 398 -3.49 9.20 2.93
N PHE A 399 -3.42 10.53 2.99
CA PHE A 399 -3.11 11.31 4.17
C PHE A 399 -3.43 12.78 3.90
N PHE A 400 -3.33 13.59 4.94
CA PHE A 400 -3.28 15.04 4.81
C PHE A 400 -1.91 15.57 5.25
N VAL A 401 -1.31 16.44 4.45
CA VAL A 401 0.00 17.05 4.76
C VAL A 401 -0.23 18.29 5.62
N ARG A 402 0.24 18.28 6.87
CA ARG A 402 0.12 19.42 7.80
C ARG A 402 1.30 20.39 7.67
N SER A 403 2.50 19.84 7.52
CA SER A 403 3.75 20.58 7.24
C SER A 403 4.58 19.76 6.27
N THR A 404 5.71 20.32 5.82
CA THR A 404 6.61 19.70 4.83
C THR A 404 7.10 18.29 5.19
N ASP A 405 7.11 17.94 6.48
CA ASP A 405 7.59 16.66 7.00
C ASP A 405 6.57 15.92 7.88
N LEU A 406 5.35 16.45 8.05
CA LEU A 406 4.33 15.92 8.97
C LEU A 406 3.04 15.53 8.23
N LEU A 407 2.73 14.24 8.28
CA LEU A 407 1.53 13.64 7.72
C LEU A 407 0.51 13.38 8.83
N SER A 408 -0.73 13.81 8.60
CA SER A 408 -1.90 13.50 9.39
C SER A 408 -2.56 12.24 8.85
N LEU A 409 -2.67 11.24 9.72
CA LEU A 409 -3.23 9.91 9.44
C LEU A 409 -4.28 9.62 10.52
N PRO A 410 -5.49 10.21 10.44
CA PRO A 410 -6.53 10.02 11.45
C PRO A 410 -6.71 8.56 11.87
N ASN A 411 -6.69 7.65 10.88
CA ASN A 411 -6.58 6.21 11.11
C ASN A 411 -5.37 5.63 10.39
N VAL A 412 -4.65 4.72 11.04
CA VAL A 412 -3.54 3.96 10.46
C VAL A 412 -3.80 2.46 10.59
N ASN A 413 -3.50 1.70 9.53
CA ASN A 413 -3.72 0.27 9.47
C ASN A 413 -2.52 -0.43 8.80
N PRO A 414 -2.30 -1.74 9.05
CA PRO A 414 -1.14 -2.47 8.51
C PRO A 414 -1.20 -2.71 7.00
N ASP A 415 -2.36 -2.48 6.38
CA ASP A 415 -2.59 -2.77 4.95
C ASP A 415 -2.34 -1.53 4.07
N ALA A 416 -1.80 -0.44 4.63
CA ALA A 416 -1.52 0.81 3.92
C ALA A 416 -0.03 0.99 3.63
N GLY A 417 0.30 1.46 2.43
CA GLY A 417 1.66 1.75 1.96
C GLY A 417 1.82 3.20 1.49
N PHE A 418 2.91 3.84 1.94
CA PHE A 418 3.25 5.22 1.58
C PHE A 418 4.47 5.24 0.65
N GLY A 419 4.58 6.28 -0.18
CA GLY A 419 5.76 6.53 -1.02
C GLY A 419 6.25 7.95 -0.80
N MET A 420 7.54 8.18 -0.98
CA MET A 420 8.17 9.47 -0.77
C MET A 420 9.26 9.69 -1.83
N GLN A 421 9.29 10.89 -2.38
CA GLN A 421 10.38 11.40 -3.21
C GLN A 421 11.31 12.24 -2.34
N VAL A 422 12.60 11.94 -2.42
CA VAL A 422 13.67 12.65 -1.70
C VAL A 422 14.54 13.36 -2.73
N ALA A 423 14.87 14.62 -2.46
CA ALA A 423 15.82 15.39 -3.25
C ALA A 423 17.15 15.51 -2.49
N ILE A 424 18.24 15.50 -3.25
CA ILE A 424 19.59 15.79 -2.75
C ILE A 424 19.88 17.25 -3.09
N GLU A 425 19.87 18.12 -2.08
CA GLU A 425 20.05 19.57 -2.24
C GLU A 425 21.49 20.02 -1.94
N GLU A 426 22.17 19.37 -1.00
CA GLU A 426 23.58 19.62 -0.69
C GLU A 426 24.45 18.42 -1.12
N ASN A 427 25.73 18.66 -1.39
CA ASN A 427 26.65 17.58 -1.73
C ASN A 427 26.92 16.70 -0.50
N LEU A 428 26.86 15.38 -0.68
CA LEU A 428 27.00 14.39 0.37
C LEU A 428 28.43 13.81 0.48
N THR A 429 29.42 14.42 -0.18
CA THR A 429 30.81 13.92 -0.22
C THR A 429 31.46 13.73 1.14
N ASP A 430 31.04 14.50 2.13
CA ASP A 430 31.64 14.52 3.46
C ASP A 430 31.01 13.48 4.42
N VAL A 431 30.00 12.74 3.95
CA VAL A 431 29.23 11.80 4.75
C VAL A 431 29.26 10.42 4.12
N GLN A 432 29.62 9.39 4.90
CA GLN A 432 29.65 8.01 4.41
C GLN A 432 28.26 7.38 4.30
N ASN A 433 27.34 7.76 5.19
CA ASN A 433 26.00 7.19 5.27
C ASN A 433 24.95 8.27 5.55
N VAL A 434 23.82 8.21 4.84
CA VAL A 434 22.64 9.00 5.14
C VAL A 434 21.62 8.17 5.89
N CYS A 435 20.93 8.79 6.84
CA CYS A 435 19.91 8.16 7.67
C CYS A 435 18.53 8.75 7.40
N PHE A 436 17.52 7.89 7.41
CA PHE A 436 16.11 8.22 7.40
C PHE A 436 15.47 7.70 8.68
N GLN A 437 14.60 8.50 9.29
CA GLN A 437 13.85 8.09 10.46
C GLN A 437 12.38 8.46 10.31
N ALA A 438 11.52 7.44 10.32
CA ALA A 438 10.07 7.59 10.33
C ALA A 438 9.55 7.38 11.75
N ALA A 439 8.87 8.37 12.32
CA ALA A 439 8.27 8.33 13.64
C ALA A 439 6.74 8.47 13.54
N LEU A 440 6.02 7.41 13.88
CA LEU A 440 4.56 7.35 13.92
C LEU A 440 4.08 7.47 15.36
N LEU A 441 3.48 8.61 15.72
CA LEU A 441 2.78 8.79 16.99
C LEU A 441 1.31 8.46 16.78
N TYR A 442 0.75 7.55 17.57
CA TYR A 442 -0.64 7.10 17.39
C TYR A 442 -1.25 6.63 18.72
N THR A 443 -2.59 6.59 18.77
CA THR A 443 -3.36 5.98 19.85
C THR A 443 -3.73 4.57 19.43
N SER A 444 -3.29 3.55 20.17
CA SER A 444 -3.69 2.17 19.91
C SER A 444 -5.18 1.97 20.19
N SER A 445 -5.77 0.93 19.59
CA SER A 445 -7.18 0.55 19.87
C SER A 445 -7.45 0.21 21.35
N LYS A 446 -6.42 0.06 22.19
CA LYS A 446 -6.54 -0.16 23.64
C LYS A 446 -6.48 1.13 24.47
N GLY A 447 -6.46 2.30 23.83
CA GLY A 447 -6.40 3.59 24.52
C GLY A 447 -5.01 4.01 24.98
N GLU A 448 -3.94 3.35 24.53
CA GLU A 448 -2.57 3.75 24.86
C GLU A 448 -1.97 4.62 23.75
N ARG A 449 -1.36 5.76 24.12
CA ARG A 449 -0.57 6.59 23.19
C ARG A 449 0.83 6.01 23.02
N ARG A 450 1.24 5.76 21.77
CA ARG A 450 2.48 5.05 21.43
C ARG A 450 3.23 5.73 20.30
N ILE A 451 4.54 5.51 20.26
CA ILE A 451 5.44 6.02 19.22
C ILE A 451 6.14 4.83 18.58
N ARG A 452 5.92 4.58 17.29
CA ARG A 452 6.68 3.62 16.52
C ARG A 452 7.75 4.33 15.70
N VAL A 453 8.99 3.86 15.78
CA VAL A 453 10.13 4.45 15.07
C VAL A 453 10.75 3.40 14.16
N HIS A 454 11.01 3.80 12.91
CA HIS A 454 11.78 3.05 11.94
C HIS A 454 12.98 3.88 11.52
N THR A 455 14.17 3.29 11.56
CA THR A 455 15.43 3.94 11.15
C THR A 455 16.07 3.14 10.02
N LEU A 456 16.43 3.81 8.93
CA LEU A 456 17.09 3.22 7.77
C LEU A 456 18.37 4.02 7.47
N CYS A 457 19.49 3.33 7.29
CA CYS A 457 20.77 3.93 6.96
C CYS A 457 21.22 3.42 5.59
N LEU A 458 21.61 4.32 4.70
CA LEU A 458 22.05 4.00 3.34
C LEU A 458 23.45 4.59 3.08
N PRO A 459 24.36 3.83 2.45
CA PRO A 459 25.68 4.34 2.10
C PRO A 459 25.59 5.38 0.96
N VAL A 460 26.50 6.34 0.99
CA VAL A 460 26.68 7.33 -0.08
C VAL A 460 27.77 6.84 -1.04
N SER A 461 27.52 6.92 -2.35
CA SER A 461 28.54 6.69 -3.37
C SER A 461 28.63 7.86 -4.34
N ALA A 462 29.85 8.16 -4.77
CA ALA A 462 30.16 9.14 -5.80
C ALA A 462 30.20 8.55 -7.21
N THR A 463 30.14 7.22 -7.37
CA THR A 463 30.20 6.56 -8.68
C THR A 463 28.82 6.14 -9.16
N LEU A 464 28.50 6.45 -10.42
CA LEU A 464 27.22 6.04 -11.03
C LEU A 464 27.07 4.51 -11.09
N SER A 465 28.18 3.79 -11.25
CA SER A 465 28.16 2.32 -11.29
C SER A 465 27.65 1.74 -9.97
N ASP A 466 28.13 2.22 -8.83
CA ASP A 466 27.68 1.72 -7.52
C ASP A 466 26.20 2.03 -7.28
N ILE A 467 25.74 3.21 -7.70
CA ILE A 467 24.33 3.61 -7.61
C ILE A 467 23.46 2.66 -8.45
N LEU A 468 23.86 2.43 -9.71
CA LEU A 468 23.12 1.56 -10.61
C LEU A 468 23.08 0.12 -10.12
N TYR A 469 24.13 -0.42 -9.53
CA TYR A 469 24.16 -1.78 -8.97
C TYR A 469 23.43 -1.91 -7.61
N SER A 470 23.23 -0.81 -6.89
CA SER A 470 22.52 -0.78 -5.60
C SER A 470 21.02 -0.48 -5.72
N ALA A 471 20.55 -0.16 -6.93
CA ALA A 471 19.17 0.23 -7.17
C ALA A 471 18.18 -0.94 -7.01
N ASP A 472 17.06 -0.68 -6.31
CA ASP A 472 15.96 -1.63 -6.17
C ASP A 472 14.89 -1.35 -7.23
N GLN A 473 14.79 -2.23 -8.22
CA GLN A 473 13.82 -2.10 -9.31
C GLN A 473 12.36 -2.15 -8.83
N GLN A 474 12.03 -2.90 -7.77
CA GLN A 474 10.65 -2.97 -7.26
C GLN A 474 10.29 -1.64 -6.59
N CYS A 475 11.18 -1.09 -5.77
CA CYS A 475 10.97 0.23 -5.15
C CYS A 475 10.82 1.33 -6.22
N ILE A 476 11.64 1.31 -7.27
CA ILE A 476 11.52 2.23 -8.41
C ILE A 476 10.14 2.13 -9.05
N ILE A 477 9.70 0.92 -9.39
CA ILE A 477 8.40 0.68 -10.03
C ILE A 477 7.24 1.09 -9.14
N GLY A 478 7.29 0.78 -7.84
CA GLY A 478 6.28 1.20 -6.88
C GLY A 478 6.16 2.73 -6.74
N LEU A 479 7.29 3.45 -6.77
CA LEU A 479 7.28 4.91 -6.76
C LEU A 479 6.79 5.49 -8.09
N LEU A 480 7.26 4.95 -9.23
CA LEU A 480 6.82 5.35 -10.56
C LEU A 480 5.32 5.16 -10.73
N ALA A 481 4.76 4.03 -10.28
CA ALA A 481 3.31 3.80 -10.26
C ALA A 481 2.56 4.95 -9.57
N LYS A 482 3.02 5.36 -8.38
CA LYS A 482 2.41 6.45 -7.60
C LYS A 482 2.55 7.81 -8.30
N MET A 483 3.69 8.08 -8.92
CA MET A 483 3.94 9.31 -9.69
C MET A 483 3.12 9.35 -10.99
N GLY A 484 2.97 8.21 -11.66
CA GLY A 484 2.18 8.09 -12.87
C GLY A 484 0.70 8.35 -12.63
N VAL A 485 0.17 7.95 -11.48
CA VAL A 485 -1.20 8.31 -11.07
C VAL A 485 -1.33 9.83 -10.91
N ASP A 486 -0.39 10.48 -10.22
CA ASP A 486 -0.44 11.94 -10.03
C ASP A 486 -0.31 12.69 -11.37
N ARG A 487 0.61 12.24 -12.24
CA ARG A 487 0.80 12.78 -13.59
C ARG A 487 -0.43 12.59 -14.48
N SER A 488 -1.13 11.46 -14.34
CA SER A 488 -2.37 11.20 -15.10
C SER A 488 -3.50 12.17 -14.73
N HIS A 489 -3.57 12.62 -13.47
CA HIS A 489 -4.54 13.63 -13.03
C HIS A 489 -4.12 15.06 -13.41
N GLN A 490 -2.82 15.36 -13.37
CA GLN A 490 -2.29 16.69 -13.65
C GLN A 490 -2.21 17.02 -15.15
N SER A 491 -1.85 16.04 -15.99
CA SER A 491 -1.70 16.23 -17.42
C SER A 491 -2.57 15.26 -18.21
N SER A 492 -2.09 14.05 -18.49
CA SER A 492 -2.83 13.05 -19.25
C SER A 492 -2.25 11.65 -19.04
N LEU A 493 -3.05 10.64 -19.41
CA LEU A 493 -2.63 9.25 -19.38
C LEU A 493 -1.47 8.97 -20.36
N SER A 494 -1.49 9.61 -21.54
CA SER A 494 -0.40 9.50 -22.52
C SER A 494 0.91 10.00 -21.95
N ASP A 495 0.91 11.17 -21.28
CA ASP A 495 2.13 11.73 -20.72
C ASP A 495 2.72 10.85 -19.61
N ALA A 496 1.86 10.21 -18.80
CA ALA A 496 2.31 9.27 -17.78
C ALA A 496 2.99 8.04 -18.41
N LYS A 497 2.44 7.51 -19.50
CA LYS A 497 3.02 6.38 -20.23
C LYS A 497 4.35 6.72 -20.87
N ASP A 498 4.43 7.87 -21.54
CA ASP A 498 5.67 8.32 -22.18
C ASP A 498 6.77 8.54 -21.12
N ALA A 499 6.40 9.07 -19.95
CA ALA A 499 7.31 9.19 -18.82
C ALA A 499 7.87 7.83 -18.36
N PHE A 500 7.03 6.78 -18.28
CA PHE A 500 7.52 5.44 -17.93
C PHE A 500 8.51 4.88 -18.95
N ILE A 501 8.22 5.05 -20.25
CA ILE A 501 9.10 4.59 -21.33
C ILE A 501 10.44 5.34 -21.26
N ASN A 502 10.40 6.65 -21.05
CA ASN A 502 11.60 7.48 -20.92
C ASN A 502 12.47 7.04 -19.73
N VAL A 503 11.89 6.65 -18.59
CA VAL A 503 12.67 6.12 -17.46
C VAL A 503 13.47 4.86 -17.86
N ALA A 504 12.87 3.93 -18.61
CA ALA A 504 13.59 2.76 -19.11
C ALA A 504 14.76 3.16 -20.02
N ILE A 505 14.52 4.11 -20.94
CA ILE A 505 15.53 4.60 -21.88
C ILE A 505 16.67 5.29 -21.14
N ASP A 506 16.35 6.17 -20.18
CA ASP A 506 17.32 6.97 -19.44
C ASP A 506 18.24 6.10 -18.58
N VAL A 507 17.67 5.14 -17.84
CA VAL A 507 18.44 4.22 -16.98
C VAL A 507 19.40 3.36 -17.81
N LEU A 508 18.93 2.80 -18.93
CA LEU A 508 19.75 1.93 -19.79
C LEU A 508 20.79 2.73 -20.58
N SER A 509 20.46 3.97 -20.99
CA SER A 509 21.41 4.90 -21.60
C SER A 509 22.51 5.29 -20.60
N ALA A 510 22.14 5.59 -19.35
CA ALA A 510 23.09 5.89 -18.29
C ALA A 510 24.02 4.71 -18.00
N PHE A 511 23.50 3.48 -17.97
CA PHE A 511 24.33 2.29 -17.80
C PHE A 511 25.28 2.09 -18.97
N LYS A 512 24.82 2.25 -20.22
CA LYS A 512 25.67 2.18 -21.42
C LYS A 512 26.85 3.16 -21.35
N LEU A 513 26.66 4.37 -20.81
CA LEU A 513 27.74 5.34 -20.60
C LEU A 513 28.81 4.88 -19.58
N THR A 514 28.42 4.08 -18.58
CA THR A 514 29.38 3.53 -17.60
C THR A 514 30.21 2.38 -18.17
N GLN A 515 29.70 1.69 -19.19
CA GLN A 515 30.38 0.58 -19.83
C GLN A 515 31.26 1.13 -20.96
N ASN A 516 32.58 1.22 -20.71
CA ASN A 516 33.61 1.55 -21.73
C ASN A 516 33.80 0.40 -22.76
N VAL A 517 32.71 -0.20 -23.21
CA VAL A 517 32.70 -1.28 -24.19
C VAL A 517 32.51 -0.64 -25.57
N GLY A 518 33.29 -1.09 -26.56
CA GLY A 518 33.18 -0.63 -27.95
C GLY A 518 31.78 -0.88 -28.55
N PRO A 519 31.55 -0.65 -29.86
CA PRO A 519 30.23 -0.73 -30.47
C PRO A 519 29.64 -2.14 -30.30
N PHE A 520 28.81 -2.30 -29.29
CA PHE A 520 28.07 -3.52 -28.98
C PHE A 520 26.64 -3.36 -29.48
N SER A 521 26.13 -4.36 -30.20
CA SER A 521 24.84 -4.30 -30.86
C SER A 521 23.66 -4.73 -29.97
N GLY A 522 23.91 -5.13 -28.72
CA GLY A 522 22.90 -5.57 -27.76
C GLY A 522 22.46 -4.49 -26.77
N LEU A 523 21.30 -4.70 -26.15
CA LEU A 523 20.79 -3.87 -25.06
C LEU A 523 21.49 -4.30 -23.76
N MET A 524 22.27 -3.41 -23.15
CA MET A 524 22.92 -3.67 -21.87
C MET A 524 22.08 -3.15 -20.71
N ALA A 525 21.95 -3.94 -19.65
CA ALA A 525 21.30 -3.55 -18.41
C ALA A 525 22.13 -4.07 -17.21
N PRO A 526 22.18 -3.35 -16.08
CA PRO A 526 22.77 -3.88 -14.87
C PRO A 526 21.89 -5.01 -14.33
N HIS A 527 22.50 -5.99 -13.66
CA HIS A 527 21.81 -7.22 -13.24
C HIS A 527 20.56 -6.97 -12.39
N ASN A 528 20.62 -6.00 -11.47
CA ASN A 528 19.54 -5.62 -10.55
C ASN A 528 18.40 -4.82 -11.21
N LEU A 529 18.61 -4.26 -12.41
CA LEU A 529 17.59 -3.54 -13.18
C LEU A 529 17.23 -4.27 -14.50
N SER A 530 17.63 -5.54 -14.66
CA SER A 530 17.38 -6.29 -15.90
C SER A 530 15.88 -6.48 -16.17
N LEU A 531 15.05 -6.55 -15.13
CA LEU A 531 13.59 -6.67 -15.23
C LEU A 531 12.87 -5.32 -15.23
N LEU A 532 13.58 -4.20 -15.09
CA LEU A 532 12.96 -2.86 -15.09
C LEU A 532 12.10 -2.62 -16.36
N PRO A 533 12.57 -2.93 -17.59
CA PRO A 533 11.72 -2.81 -18.78
C PRO A 533 10.48 -3.70 -18.73
N LEU A 534 10.59 -4.90 -18.14
CA LEU A 534 9.45 -5.82 -18.03
C LEU A 534 8.39 -5.27 -17.07
N TYR A 535 8.79 -4.74 -15.91
CA TYR A 535 7.86 -4.09 -14.98
C TYR A 535 7.24 -2.82 -15.57
N ILE A 536 7.99 -2.05 -16.35
CA ILE A 536 7.44 -0.89 -17.05
C ILE A 536 6.38 -1.32 -18.07
N LEU A 537 6.63 -2.39 -18.83
CA LEU A 537 5.62 -2.96 -19.73
C LEU A 537 4.37 -3.43 -18.95
N ALA A 538 4.57 -4.06 -17.80
CA ALA A 538 3.49 -4.47 -16.90
C ALA A 538 2.65 -3.27 -16.45
N LEU A 539 3.28 -2.15 -16.06
CA LEU A 539 2.59 -0.90 -15.74
C LEU A 539 1.77 -0.37 -16.93
N LEU A 540 2.34 -0.39 -18.14
CA LEU A 540 1.63 0.06 -19.36
C LEU A 540 0.41 -0.80 -19.69
N LYS A 541 0.41 -2.08 -19.29
CA LYS A 541 -0.71 -3.03 -19.46
C LYS A 541 -1.69 -3.04 -18.28
N TYR A 542 -1.29 -2.49 -17.12
CA TYR A 542 -2.11 -2.47 -15.93
C TYR A 542 -3.36 -1.59 -16.10
N VAL A 543 -4.47 -1.96 -15.46
CA VAL A 543 -5.80 -1.34 -15.64
C VAL A 543 -5.77 0.19 -15.47
N ALA A 544 -4.93 0.70 -14.56
CA ALA A 544 -4.75 2.13 -14.36
C ALA A 544 -4.24 2.86 -15.62
N PHE A 545 -3.32 2.28 -16.37
CA PHE A 545 -2.60 2.94 -17.48
C PHE A 545 -2.87 2.36 -18.87
N ARG A 546 -3.57 1.21 -18.96
CA ARG A 546 -3.79 0.53 -20.23
C ARG A 546 -4.54 1.41 -21.25
N PRO A 547 -4.07 1.46 -22.51
CA PRO A 547 -4.77 2.16 -23.59
C PRO A 547 -5.99 1.32 -24.04
N GLY A 548 -7.19 1.87 -23.93
CA GLY A 548 -8.41 1.20 -24.39
C GLY A 548 -9.69 1.79 -23.81
N SER A 549 -10.75 1.82 -24.63
CA SER A 549 -12.08 2.33 -24.28
C SER A 549 -12.93 1.32 -23.49
N ASN A 550 -12.48 0.06 -23.38
CA ASN A 550 -13.23 -1.05 -22.78
C ASN A 550 -13.14 -1.13 -21.24
N THR A 551 -12.42 -0.21 -20.59
CA THR A 551 -12.35 -0.13 -19.11
C THR A 551 -13.36 0.89 -18.62
N ARG A 552 -14.20 0.52 -17.63
CA ARG A 552 -15.10 1.47 -16.96
C ARG A 552 -14.28 2.52 -16.22
N LEU A 553 -14.80 3.73 -16.08
CA LEU A 553 -14.06 4.81 -15.43
C LEU A 553 -13.76 4.48 -13.96
N ASP A 554 -14.76 3.95 -13.24
CA ASP A 554 -14.64 3.56 -11.83
C ASP A 554 -13.56 2.48 -11.63
N ASP A 555 -13.50 1.45 -12.48
CA ASP A 555 -12.48 0.39 -12.41
C ASP A 555 -11.06 0.96 -12.56
N ARG A 556 -10.87 1.88 -13.51
CA ARG A 556 -9.57 2.53 -13.75
C ARG A 556 -9.16 3.36 -12.53
N LEU A 557 -10.08 4.16 -12.00
CA LEU A 557 -9.81 5.03 -10.87
C LEU A 557 -9.58 4.25 -9.58
N PHE A 558 -10.28 3.14 -9.39
CA PHE A 558 -10.01 2.25 -8.28
C PHE A 558 -8.59 1.67 -8.36
N ALA A 559 -8.16 1.20 -9.55
CA ALA A 559 -6.80 0.74 -9.76
C ALA A 559 -5.76 1.85 -9.48
N MET A 560 -6.03 3.09 -9.88
CA MET A 560 -5.19 4.24 -9.53
C MET A 560 -5.13 4.50 -8.01
N CYS A 561 -6.27 4.40 -7.31
CA CYS A 561 -6.34 4.57 -5.86
C CYS A 561 -5.58 3.45 -5.11
N GLN A 562 -5.69 2.21 -5.57
CA GLN A 562 -4.93 1.08 -5.03
C GLN A 562 -3.42 1.31 -5.19
N MET A 563 -2.95 1.74 -6.36
CA MET A 563 -1.53 2.02 -6.59
C MET A 563 -0.96 3.08 -5.63
N LYS A 564 -1.78 4.04 -5.20
CA LYS A 564 -1.39 5.04 -4.20
C LYS A 564 -1.30 4.47 -2.78
N SER A 565 -2.15 3.50 -2.44
CA SER A 565 -2.41 3.07 -1.05
C SER A 565 -1.87 1.69 -0.70
N LEU A 566 -1.58 0.81 -1.66
CA LEU A 566 -1.10 -0.54 -1.39
C LEU A 566 0.36 -0.55 -0.87
N PRO A 567 0.70 -1.50 0.02
CA PRO A 567 2.08 -1.84 0.37
C PRO A 567 2.86 -2.28 -0.87
N LEU A 568 4.17 -2.02 -0.89
CA LEU A 568 5.01 -2.26 -2.07
C LEU A 568 4.91 -3.70 -2.59
N THR A 569 5.01 -4.70 -1.71
CA THR A 569 4.96 -6.12 -2.09
C THR A 569 3.66 -6.47 -2.81
N LEU A 570 2.52 -6.04 -2.27
CA LEU A 570 1.21 -6.28 -2.89
C LEU A 570 1.03 -5.47 -4.17
N ALA A 571 1.49 -4.23 -4.20
CA ALA A 571 1.44 -3.41 -5.41
C ALA A 571 2.22 -4.07 -6.56
N ILE A 572 3.42 -4.60 -6.29
CA ILE A 572 4.21 -5.33 -7.29
C ILE A 572 3.50 -6.61 -7.73
N GLN A 573 2.92 -7.38 -6.80
CA GLN A 573 2.18 -8.59 -7.14
C GLN A 573 0.93 -8.30 -8.00
N CYS A 574 0.24 -7.17 -7.77
CA CYS A 574 -0.85 -6.72 -8.62
C CYS A 574 -0.39 -6.27 -10.01
N ILE A 575 0.79 -5.64 -10.11
CA ILE A 575 1.38 -5.17 -11.38
C ILE A 575 1.89 -6.35 -12.20
N PHE A 576 2.63 -7.27 -11.57
CA PHE A 576 3.24 -8.44 -12.20
C PHE A 576 2.94 -9.68 -11.34
N PRO A 577 1.83 -10.40 -11.64
CA PRO A 577 1.42 -11.61 -10.94
C PRO A 577 2.46 -12.74 -11.03
N ASP A 578 2.44 -13.67 -10.07
CA ASP A 578 3.27 -14.86 -10.12
C ASP A 578 2.51 -16.04 -10.76
N LEU A 579 3.14 -16.77 -11.69
CA LEU A 579 2.55 -17.93 -12.35
C LEU A 579 3.29 -19.22 -11.97
N TYR A 580 2.56 -20.25 -11.55
CA TYR A 580 3.10 -21.52 -11.07
C TYR A 580 2.48 -22.72 -11.80
N PRO A 581 3.27 -23.72 -12.23
CA PRO A 581 2.76 -25.00 -12.70
C PRO A 581 2.42 -25.89 -11.51
N VAL A 582 1.16 -26.31 -11.39
CA VAL A 582 0.68 -27.09 -10.24
C VAL A 582 0.24 -28.52 -10.57
N HIS A 583 0.32 -28.92 -11.84
CA HIS A 583 -0.03 -30.27 -12.28
C HIS A 583 0.97 -31.36 -11.86
N ASN A 584 2.22 -31.00 -11.55
CA ASN A 584 3.29 -31.94 -11.21
C ASN A 584 4.03 -31.55 -9.91
N LEU A 585 3.28 -31.21 -8.85
CA LEU A 585 3.84 -30.81 -7.55
C LEU A 585 4.63 -31.92 -6.85
N ASP A 586 4.37 -33.19 -7.17
CA ASP A 586 5.05 -34.34 -6.55
C ASP A 586 6.55 -34.41 -6.87
N SER A 587 6.95 -33.86 -8.01
CA SER A 587 8.34 -33.84 -8.47
C SER A 587 9.11 -32.58 -8.06
N GLN A 588 8.44 -31.62 -7.41
CA GLN A 588 9.04 -30.33 -7.06
C GLN A 588 9.83 -30.43 -5.76
N PRO A 589 10.87 -29.58 -5.59
CA PRO A 589 11.59 -29.49 -4.32
C PRO A 589 10.62 -29.08 -3.21
N VAL A 590 10.88 -29.58 -2.00
CA VAL A 590 10.03 -29.36 -0.83
C VAL A 590 10.78 -28.51 0.19
N MET A 591 10.11 -27.51 0.74
CA MET A 591 10.59 -26.69 1.84
C MET A 591 9.83 -27.06 3.13
N GLN A 592 10.54 -27.11 4.25
CA GLN A 592 9.92 -27.32 5.56
C GLN A 592 9.60 -25.95 6.19
N VAL A 593 8.32 -25.68 6.44
CA VAL A 593 7.85 -24.45 7.11
C VAL A 593 6.90 -24.86 8.23
N ASP A 594 7.16 -24.42 9.46
CA ASP A 594 6.33 -24.73 10.64
C ASP A 594 6.03 -26.25 10.84
N GLY A 595 6.95 -27.12 10.41
CA GLY A 595 6.77 -28.58 10.49
C GLY A 595 6.03 -29.21 9.30
N ASP A 596 5.45 -28.39 8.42
CA ASP A 596 4.82 -28.83 7.18
C ASP A 596 5.81 -28.89 6.01
N LEU A 597 5.65 -29.92 5.17
CA LEU A 597 6.37 -30.10 3.92
C LEU A 597 5.58 -29.46 2.77
N ILE A 598 6.11 -28.36 2.22
CA ILE A 598 5.45 -27.55 1.19
C ILE A 598 6.22 -27.67 -0.13
N PRO A 599 5.55 -28.05 -1.24
CA PRO A 599 6.20 -28.09 -2.54
C PRO A 599 6.47 -26.67 -3.07
N MET A 600 7.62 -26.47 -3.72
CA MET A 600 8.08 -25.18 -4.25
C MET A 600 8.22 -25.25 -5.78
N PRO A 601 7.12 -25.14 -6.54
CA PRO A 601 7.18 -25.08 -7.99
C PRO A 601 7.91 -23.80 -8.46
N PRO A 602 8.60 -23.84 -9.61
CA PRO A 602 9.26 -22.66 -10.16
C PRO A 602 8.24 -21.64 -10.65
N ARG A 603 8.63 -20.36 -10.62
CA ARG A 603 7.86 -19.28 -11.25
C ARG A 603 8.06 -19.31 -12.76
N LEU A 604 6.96 -19.25 -13.49
CA LEU A 604 6.93 -19.20 -14.95
C LEU A 604 6.82 -17.76 -15.44
N HIS A 605 7.28 -17.57 -16.67
CA HIS A 605 7.05 -16.36 -17.44
C HIS A 605 5.56 -16.14 -17.69
N LEU A 606 5.13 -14.87 -17.71
CA LEU A 606 3.74 -14.48 -17.97
C LEU A 606 3.46 -14.47 -19.47
N SER A 607 3.64 -15.63 -20.11
CA SER A 607 3.41 -15.82 -21.55
C SER A 607 2.58 -17.08 -21.81
N SER A 608 1.71 -17.01 -22.81
CA SER A 608 0.92 -18.15 -23.30
C SER A 608 1.78 -19.30 -23.82
N GLU A 609 3.03 -19.05 -24.23
CA GLU A 609 3.98 -20.10 -24.63
C GLU A 609 4.30 -21.08 -23.50
N LYS A 610 4.12 -20.69 -22.23
CA LYS A 610 4.36 -21.54 -21.06
C LYS A 610 3.13 -22.35 -20.65
N LEU A 611 1.99 -22.15 -21.32
CA LEU A 611 0.75 -22.83 -20.98
C LEU A 611 0.56 -24.07 -21.86
N GLU A 612 0.65 -25.23 -21.22
CA GLU A 612 0.42 -26.52 -21.86
C GLU A 612 -1.04 -26.97 -21.71
N LEU A 613 -1.61 -27.58 -22.76
CA LEU A 613 -2.98 -28.09 -22.72
C LEU A 613 -3.16 -29.25 -21.73
N THR A 614 -2.09 -29.95 -21.39
CA THR A 614 -2.06 -31.07 -20.43
C THR A 614 -1.76 -30.61 -19.01
N GLY A 615 -1.55 -29.31 -18.78
CA GLY A 615 -1.13 -28.74 -17.51
C GLY A 615 -2.25 -28.06 -16.72
N ALA A 616 -1.96 -27.79 -15.46
CA ALA A 616 -2.72 -26.91 -14.57
C ALA A 616 -1.78 -25.83 -14.03
N PHE A 617 -2.27 -24.59 -13.99
CA PHE A 617 -1.46 -23.40 -13.70
C PHE A 617 -2.17 -22.49 -12.69
N LEU A 618 -1.47 -22.15 -11.61
CA LEU A 618 -1.94 -21.22 -10.60
C LEU A 618 -1.32 -19.85 -10.84
N LEU A 619 -2.15 -18.84 -11.07
CA LEU A 619 -1.76 -17.45 -11.16
C LEU A 619 -2.13 -16.74 -9.85
N ASP A 620 -1.15 -16.15 -9.18
CA ASP A 620 -1.35 -15.34 -7.98
C ASP A 620 -1.20 -13.85 -8.32
N ALA A 621 -2.32 -13.12 -8.29
CA ALA A 621 -2.39 -11.69 -8.59
C ALA A 621 -2.54 -10.80 -7.34
N GLY A 622 -2.23 -11.33 -6.14
CA GLY A 622 -2.33 -10.59 -4.88
C GLY A 622 -3.72 -10.68 -4.26
N ASP A 623 -4.70 -9.93 -4.77
CA ASP A 623 -6.09 -9.93 -4.26
C ASP A 623 -6.94 -11.13 -4.72
N SER A 624 -6.48 -11.83 -5.75
CA SER A 624 -7.15 -12.94 -6.38
C SER A 624 -6.15 -13.99 -6.88
N MET A 625 -6.56 -15.25 -6.85
CA MET A 625 -5.83 -16.39 -7.35
C MET A 625 -6.67 -17.09 -8.42
N MET A 626 -6.07 -17.46 -9.54
CA MET A 626 -6.76 -18.13 -10.65
C MET A 626 -6.06 -19.44 -10.98
N LEU A 627 -6.80 -20.55 -10.94
CA LEU A 627 -6.32 -21.86 -11.31
C LEU A 627 -6.83 -22.23 -12.71
N LEU A 628 -5.99 -22.08 -13.73
CA LEU A 628 -6.30 -22.49 -15.10
C LEU A 628 -6.06 -24.00 -15.26
N ILE A 629 -7.08 -24.70 -15.75
CA ILE A 629 -7.03 -26.13 -16.07
C ILE A 629 -6.99 -26.33 -17.58
N GLY A 630 -5.92 -26.95 -18.09
CA GLY A 630 -5.78 -27.28 -19.50
C GLY A 630 -6.81 -28.31 -19.98
N CYS A 631 -7.21 -28.21 -21.26
CA CYS A 631 -8.27 -29.04 -21.83
C CYS A 631 -7.96 -30.54 -21.87
N ASN A 632 -6.68 -30.90 -21.90
CA ASN A 632 -6.19 -32.28 -21.96
C ASN A 632 -5.54 -32.72 -20.64
N ILE A 633 -5.93 -32.12 -19.51
CA ILE A 633 -5.45 -32.52 -18.18
C ILE A 633 -5.81 -33.98 -17.88
N SER A 634 -4.93 -34.67 -17.14
CA SER A 634 -5.17 -36.08 -16.77
C SER A 634 -6.43 -36.24 -15.89
N ALA A 635 -7.22 -37.29 -16.13
CA ALA A 635 -8.37 -37.63 -15.29
C ALA A 635 -7.99 -37.92 -13.82
N ASP A 636 -6.76 -38.38 -13.60
CA ASP A 636 -6.19 -38.56 -12.26
C ASP A 636 -6.08 -37.23 -11.50
N PHE A 637 -5.64 -36.15 -12.15
CA PHE A 637 -5.61 -34.82 -11.53
C PHE A 637 -7.02 -34.31 -11.25
N CYS A 638 -7.96 -34.47 -12.18
CA CYS A 638 -9.36 -34.06 -11.99
C CYS A 638 -9.99 -34.76 -10.76
N SER A 639 -9.81 -36.07 -10.66
CA SER A 639 -10.40 -36.86 -9.57
C SER A 639 -9.69 -36.62 -8.24
N SER A 640 -8.35 -36.59 -8.24
CA SER A 640 -7.56 -36.41 -7.03
C SER A 640 -7.63 -35.00 -6.48
N VAL A 641 -7.60 -33.96 -7.32
CA VAL A 641 -7.52 -32.56 -6.86
C VAL A 641 -8.89 -31.88 -6.87
N LEU A 642 -9.64 -32.01 -7.96
CA LEU A 642 -10.91 -31.31 -8.14
C LEU A 642 -12.14 -32.15 -7.74
N GLY A 643 -11.94 -33.40 -7.31
CA GLY A 643 -13.05 -34.28 -6.89
C GLY A 643 -14.03 -34.65 -8.01
N VAL A 644 -13.66 -34.43 -9.28
CA VAL A 644 -14.52 -34.69 -10.45
C VAL A 644 -13.88 -35.76 -11.36
N PRO A 645 -14.66 -36.62 -12.02
CA PRO A 645 -14.09 -37.77 -12.74
C PRO A 645 -13.30 -37.40 -14.00
N SER A 646 -13.62 -36.26 -14.64
CA SER A 646 -12.95 -35.83 -15.88
C SER A 646 -13.05 -34.32 -16.08
N PHE A 647 -12.30 -33.77 -17.05
CA PHE A 647 -12.33 -32.35 -17.42
C PHE A 647 -13.73 -31.85 -17.79
N SER A 648 -14.55 -32.67 -18.45
CA SER A 648 -15.92 -32.32 -18.85
C SER A 648 -16.87 -32.13 -17.67
N ASN A 649 -16.52 -32.66 -16.49
CA ASN A 649 -17.32 -32.56 -15.27
C ASN A 649 -16.90 -31.40 -14.36
N ILE A 650 -15.88 -30.62 -14.74
CA ILE A 650 -15.50 -29.41 -14.01
C ILE A 650 -16.62 -28.37 -14.20
N PRO A 651 -17.22 -27.85 -13.12
CA PRO A 651 -18.21 -26.78 -13.22
C PRO A 651 -17.61 -25.53 -13.87
N GLU A 652 -18.41 -24.80 -14.64
CA GLU A 652 -17.99 -23.52 -15.25
C GLU A 652 -17.64 -22.48 -14.17
N GLU A 653 -18.36 -22.53 -13.04
CA GLU A 653 -18.19 -21.65 -11.90
C GLU A 653 -17.74 -22.45 -10.68
N MET A 654 -16.44 -22.41 -10.39
CA MET A 654 -15.84 -23.10 -9.26
C MET A 654 -14.88 -22.15 -8.53
N TYR A 655 -15.22 -21.82 -7.28
CA TYR A 655 -14.59 -20.73 -6.52
C TYR A 655 -13.92 -21.19 -5.21
N GLU A 656 -13.93 -22.50 -4.99
CA GLU A 656 -13.25 -23.15 -3.88
C GLU A 656 -12.65 -24.46 -4.38
N LEU A 657 -11.53 -24.85 -3.79
CA LEU A 657 -10.94 -26.15 -4.05
C LEU A 657 -11.56 -27.16 -3.07
N PRO A 658 -11.99 -28.34 -3.54
CA PRO A 658 -12.58 -29.34 -2.69
C PRO A 658 -11.51 -29.95 -1.80
N GLU A 659 -11.86 -30.19 -0.53
CA GLU A 659 -11.01 -30.89 0.43
C GLU A 659 -11.06 -32.40 0.15
N THR A 660 -10.44 -32.81 -0.95
CA THR A 660 -10.19 -34.20 -1.26
C THR A 660 -9.03 -34.71 -0.41
N GLU A 661 -9.19 -35.87 0.26
CA GLU A 661 -8.13 -36.50 1.09
C GLU A 661 -6.95 -37.06 0.27
N SER A 662 -6.84 -36.69 -1.02
CA SER A 662 -5.76 -37.16 -1.88
C SER A 662 -4.44 -36.46 -1.53
N PRO A 663 -3.29 -37.15 -1.66
CA PRO A 663 -1.99 -36.54 -1.38
C PRO A 663 -1.67 -35.35 -2.31
N LYS A 664 -2.16 -35.39 -3.56
CA LYS A 664 -1.98 -34.30 -4.53
C LYS A 664 -2.75 -33.05 -4.15
N SER A 665 -3.99 -33.21 -3.70
CA SER A 665 -4.83 -32.11 -3.22
C SER A 665 -4.25 -31.46 -1.97
N ILE A 666 -3.86 -32.28 -0.98
CA ILE A 666 -3.24 -31.79 0.25
C ILE A 666 -1.98 -30.97 -0.06
N LYS A 667 -1.13 -31.41 -0.98
CA LYS A 667 0.06 -30.67 -1.41
C LYS A 667 -0.29 -29.32 -2.06
N LEU A 668 -1.28 -29.30 -2.96
CA LEU A 668 -1.74 -28.06 -3.59
C LEU A 668 -2.31 -27.08 -2.55
N LEU A 669 -3.16 -27.57 -1.65
CA LEU A 669 -3.74 -26.75 -0.58
C LEU A 669 -2.67 -26.20 0.36
N LYS A 670 -1.64 -27.00 0.72
CA LYS A 670 -0.50 -26.52 1.51
C LYS A 670 0.27 -25.41 0.78
N PHE A 671 0.53 -25.57 -0.51
CA PHE A 671 1.19 -24.54 -1.32
C PHE A 671 0.36 -23.25 -1.42
N ILE A 672 -0.95 -23.37 -1.64
CA ILE A 672 -1.85 -22.21 -1.68
C ILE A 672 -1.90 -21.51 -0.32
N ARG A 673 -2.01 -22.26 0.79
CA ARG A 673 -1.98 -21.70 2.16
C ARG A 673 -0.65 -20.98 2.44
N TYR A 674 0.46 -21.53 1.94
CA TYR A 674 1.77 -20.86 2.02
C TYR A 674 1.74 -19.49 1.33
N LEU A 675 1.25 -19.42 0.08
CA LEU A 675 1.12 -18.16 -0.65
C LEU A 675 0.14 -17.18 0.03
N GLN A 676 -0.97 -17.69 0.57
CA GLN A 676 -1.94 -16.86 1.29
C GLN A 676 -1.38 -16.31 2.62
N ALA A 677 -0.50 -17.06 3.31
CA ALA A 677 0.10 -16.62 4.57
C ALA A 677 1.01 -15.39 4.43
N GLU A 678 1.53 -15.11 3.22
CA GLU A 678 2.30 -13.88 2.94
C GLU A 678 1.41 -12.64 2.76
N LYS A 679 0.09 -12.85 2.62
CA LYS A 679 -0.88 -11.79 2.36
C LYS A 679 -1.54 -11.31 3.65
N PRO A 680 -2.06 -10.07 3.69
CA PRO A 680 -2.80 -9.60 4.85
C PRO A 680 -4.12 -10.35 5.07
N PHE A 681 -4.72 -10.88 4.01
CA PHE A 681 -5.95 -11.67 4.02
C PHE A 681 -5.96 -12.66 2.85
N ASP A 682 -6.76 -13.73 3.00
CA ASP A 682 -6.83 -14.80 2.01
C ASP A 682 -7.48 -14.30 0.71
N ALA A 683 -6.77 -14.51 -0.39
CA ALA A 683 -7.26 -14.19 -1.72
C ALA A 683 -8.32 -15.21 -2.17
N ASN A 684 -9.31 -14.75 -2.93
CA ASN A 684 -10.30 -15.62 -3.55
C ASN A 684 -9.65 -16.47 -4.64
N ILE A 685 -10.04 -17.75 -4.73
CA ILE A 685 -9.52 -18.68 -5.73
C ILE A 685 -10.63 -18.90 -6.76
N GLN A 686 -10.33 -18.73 -8.04
CA GLN A 686 -11.23 -19.11 -9.14
C GLN A 686 -10.58 -20.22 -9.96
N VAL A 687 -11.26 -21.35 -10.08
CA VAL A 687 -10.89 -22.40 -11.03
C VAL A 687 -11.47 -22.05 -12.40
N ILE A 688 -10.60 -21.96 -13.40
CA ILE A 688 -10.95 -21.57 -14.77
C ILE A 688 -10.69 -22.76 -15.69
N LYS A 689 -11.74 -23.21 -16.35
CA LYS A 689 -11.67 -24.27 -17.35
C LYS A 689 -11.06 -23.75 -18.66
N GLY A 690 -10.22 -24.53 -19.33
CA GLY A 690 -9.48 -24.10 -20.53
C GLY A 690 -10.35 -23.76 -21.74
N ASP A 691 -11.60 -24.19 -21.80
CA ASP A 691 -12.60 -23.85 -22.83
C ASP A 691 -13.65 -22.84 -22.34
N SER A 692 -13.53 -22.35 -21.11
CA SER A 692 -14.45 -21.38 -20.52
C SER A 692 -14.25 -19.97 -21.10
N HIS A 693 -15.33 -19.20 -21.14
CA HIS A 693 -15.29 -17.77 -21.43
C HIS A 693 -14.47 -16.96 -20.39
N HIS A 694 -14.29 -17.47 -19.17
CA HIS A 694 -13.43 -16.87 -18.15
C HIS A 694 -11.93 -16.96 -18.49
N ARG A 695 -11.53 -17.80 -19.45
CA ARG A 695 -10.13 -17.92 -19.90
C ARG A 695 -9.55 -16.58 -20.34
N THR A 696 -10.36 -15.69 -20.93
CA THR A 696 -9.91 -14.35 -21.34
C THR A 696 -9.35 -13.55 -20.17
N LYS A 697 -9.95 -13.64 -18.98
CA LYS A 697 -9.46 -12.97 -17.76
C LYS A 697 -8.06 -13.42 -17.37
N PHE A 698 -7.76 -14.71 -17.55
CA PHE A 698 -6.44 -15.27 -17.28
C PHE A 698 -5.42 -14.82 -18.33
N ILE A 699 -5.79 -14.84 -19.62
CA ILE A 699 -4.90 -14.41 -20.71
C ILE A 699 -4.55 -12.92 -20.61
N GLU A 700 -5.49 -12.07 -20.19
CA GLU A 700 -5.21 -10.64 -19.96
C GLU A 700 -4.09 -10.40 -18.93
N LYS A 701 -3.79 -11.38 -18.07
CA LYS A 701 -2.70 -11.33 -17.09
C LYS A 701 -1.37 -11.89 -17.61
N LEU A 702 -1.31 -12.38 -18.86
CA LEU A 702 -0.06 -12.83 -19.50
C LEU A 702 0.65 -11.63 -20.13
N LEU A 703 1.40 -10.92 -19.30
CA LEU A 703 1.94 -9.58 -19.59
C LEU A 703 3.07 -9.56 -20.63
N GLU A 704 3.71 -10.69 -20.94
CA GLU A 704 4.77 -10.76 -21.94
C GLU A 704 4.22 -10.80 -23.37
N ASP A 705 2.98 -11.26 -23.53
CA ASP A 705 2.33 -11.44 -24.82
C ASP A 705 1.86 -10.13 -25.44
N ARG A 706 1.69 -10.10 -26.76
CA ARG A 706 1.14 -8.94 -27.46
C ARG A 706 -0.35 -8.77 -27.15
N SER A 707 -0.79 -7.53 -26.92
CA SER A 707 -2.22 -7.19 -26.81
C SER A 707 -2.63 -6.23 -27.93
N GLU A 708 -3.93 -5.96 -28.08
CA GLU A 708 -4.46 -5.12 -29.15
C GLU A 708 -3.81 -3.72 -29.21
N SER A 709 -3.46 -3.16 -28.04
CA SER A 709 -3.04 -1.76 -27.90
C SER A 709 -1.65 -1.60 -27.28
N THR A 710 -0.94 -2.68 -26.96
CA THR A 710 0.42 -2.65 -26.41
C THR A 710 1.31 -3.78 -26.94
N LEU A 711 2.61 -3.49 -26.99
CA LEU A 711 3.65 -4.38 -27.53
C LEU A 711 3.82 -5.65 -26.69
N SER A 712 4.31 -6.72 -27.31
CA SER A 712 4.93 -7.85 -26.59
C SER A 712 6.23 -7.41 -25.91
N TYR A 713 6.74 -8.21 -24.98
CA TYR A 713 7.99 -7.88 -24.28
C TYR A 713 9.17 -7.77 -25.25
N TYR A 714 9.28 -8.69 -26.22
CA TYR A 714 10.33 -8.62 -27.23
C TYR A 714 10.25 -7.36 -28.09
N GLU A 715 9.07 -7.01 -28.60
CA GLU A 715 8.85 -5.78 -29.38
C GLU A 715 9.13 -4.52 -28.54
N PHE A 716 8.78 -4.53 -27.25
CA PHE A 716 9.04 -3.43 -26.34
C PHE A 716 10.55 -3.21 -26.10
N LEU A 717 11.33 -4.29 -25.95
CA LEU A 717 12.78 -4.19 -25.87
C LEU A 717 13.41 -3.63 -27.14
N GLN A 718 12.91 -4.00 -28.33
CA GLN A 718 13.37 -3.41 -29.59
C GLN A 718 13.02 -1.92 -29.68
N HIS A 719 11.83 -1.54 -29.21
CA HIS A 719 11.42 -0.15 -29.14
C HIS A 719 12.33 0.68 -28.22
N ILE A 720 12.64 0.18 -27.03
CA ILE A 720 13.60 0.83 -26.12
C ILE A 720 14.98 0.94 -26.78
N LYS A 721 15.48 -0.16 -27.37
CA LYS A 721 16.78 -0.20 -28.03
C LYS A 721 16.89 0.84 -29.15
N ALA A 722 15.83 1.05 -29.93
CA ALA A 722 15.82 2.03 -31.02
C ALA A 722 15.86 3.49 -30.53
N ASN A 723 15.43 3.76 -29.30
CA ASN A 723 15.38 5.10 -28.72
C ASN A 723 16.57 5.43 -27.81
N ILE A 724 17.39 4.44 -27.43
CA ILE A 724 18.65 4.66 -26.73
C ILE A 724 19.66 5.27 -27.70
N LYS A 725 20.14 6.47 -27.37
CA LYS A 725 21.11 7.20 -28.18
C LYS A 725 22.54 6.68 -28.01
#